data_AF-A0A2V8MGG1-F1
#
_entry.id   AF-A0A2V8MGG1-F1
#
_cell.length_a   1.000
_cell.length_b   1.000
_cell.length_c   1.000
_cell.angle_alpha   90.00
_cell.angle_beta   90.00
_cell.angle_gamma   90.00
#
_symmetry.space_group_name_H-M   'P 1'
#
loop_
_entity.id
_entity.type
_entity.pdbx_description
1 polymer ?
#
loop_
_entity_poly.entity_id
_entity_poly.type
_entity_poly.pdbx_seq_one_letter_code
_entity_poly.pdbx_strand_id
1 'polypeptide(L)'
;MKDSRQVVLAILWVFLAMPLAAQVGGFSGADNDHDGLPDDFEQAILEKFRPTWKISATDCDILPAEFLPGVPVPTVKAQNGTIYGQVFIRGSSALGFFVEAHFYDLWAADCGYINSHPLDAEHVSVLVRAMDASQPLSEWHASQWFAGAHEDTICDSSQFASAAIIDSEDRGATIWLSRGKHGAFFTQQACQFGGCGLDRCEASTVILSPSPVNIGEPNAPLNGAVWTSSDRWPLLVKMRTDFPTFSTFSSLSYGFPDRGAVSFSTTGSPVSTVTGYASVQNAAAAASPAGVSIFGFRRNNVLVTEAAVPNSAPIDSGRIYAEVSSRVNTGLGIANPTSQPAQVSFFFTDSNGQNFGYGTIAIPAKGVIGRFLNESPFNSGSFGAGTFTFTSSVAVSVVALRGLTNERGEFLITTLPVSPLSAAVGQRVVFPQLADGGGWTTQFVLVNPTDDVLSGTVEFFEPGTGKPVADPLELVVNGQTRSTLTYTIAPRSFWLAATAGTSAMTRVGSVRVTPSSSNTAPSGVAIFSFRRSGIVVTESGVAAMPSGSAFRLFVESSGSFNTGESGSLQTGIAIANVAETSVVLSLELTTLAGTPAGLADVVVPARGQLALFLNQFPGFSVLPSSFQGALRISTSTPAAISVIGLRGRYNERRDFLVATTPAVNESVASPAGETLFPYIAEGGGYTTQFILSSPPAGRASSGWLRFYTSSGLPLNLSLK
;
A
#
# COMPACT_ATOMS: atom_id res chain seq x y z
N MET A 1 -17.23 63.62 29.45
CA MET A 1 -16.33 63.74 28.27
C MET A 1 -16.14 62.32 27.76
N LYS A 2 -16.86 61.93 26.70
CA LYS A 2 -16.37 61.85 25.30
C LYS A 2 -15.13 60.96 25.21
N ASP A 3 -14.98 59.92 24.38
CA ASP A 3 -15.65 59.40 23.19
C ASP A 3 -14.99 58.02 22.94
N SER A 4 -15.71 56.90 22.79
CA SER A 4 -16.16 56.28 21.53
C SER A 4 -15.20 55.23 20.88
N ARG A 5 -15.72 53.98 20.77
CA ARG A 5 -15.55 52.96 19.69
C ARG A 5 -14.21 52.17 19.63
N GLN A 6 -14.10 50.84 19.52
CA GLN A 6 -15.01 49.72 19.18
C GLN A 6 -14.54 48.43 19.88
N VAL A 7 -15.39 47.76 20.69
CA VAL A 7 -15.34 46.31 20.97
C VAL A 7 -16.77 45.86 21.30
N VAL A 8 -17.51 45.35 20.31
CA VAL A 8 -18.78 44.61 20.45
C VAL A 8 -18.92 43.83 19.11
N LEU A 9 -19.23 42.55 18.96
CA LEU A 9 -19.95 41.57 19.76
C LEU A 9 -19.27 40.19 19.60
N ALA A 10 -19.16 39.46 20.70
CA ALA A 10 -19.17 38.00 20.69
C ALA A 10 -20.36 37.57 21.57
N ILE A 11 -21.10 36.57 21.09
CA ILE A 11 -22.00 35.71 21.85
C ILE A 11 -23.36 36.34 22.24
N LEU A 12 -24.37 36.13 21.39
CA LEU A 12 -25.68 35.54 21.75
C LEU A 12 -26.55 35.52 20.49
N TRP A 13 -26.64 34.37 19.83
CA TRP A 13 -27.73 34.06 18.88
C TRP A 13 -28.26 32.67 19.24
N VAL A 14 -29.35 32.68 20.00
CA VAL A 14 -30.22 31.53 20.28
C VAL A 14 -31.53 31.84 19.55
N PHE A 15 -31.82 31.01 18.55
CA PHE A 15 -33.11 30.72 17.93
C PHE A 15 -33.94 31.89 17.34
N LEU A 16 -33.83 32.06 16.02
CA LEU A 16 -34.97 31.90 15.11
C LEU A 16 -34.47 31.80 13.66
N ALA A 17 -34.16 30.58 13.22
CA ALA A 17 -34.22 30.21 11.80
C ALA A 17 -34.71 28.77 11.78
N MET A 18 -35.91 28.55 11.24
CA MET A 18 -36.45 27.22 10.95
C MET A 18 -35.40 26.43 10.15
N PRO A 19 -35.12 25.16 10.46
CA PRO A 19 -34.35 24.34 9.53
C PRO A 19 -35.26 24.14 8.32
N LEU A 20 -34.87 24.65 7.14
CA LEU A 20 -35.30 23.97 5.92
C LEU A 20 -34.79 22.53 6.07
N ALA A 21 -35.70 21.56 6.16
CA ALA A 21 -35.34 20.16 6.13
C ALA A 21 -34.44 19.94 4.91
N ALA A 22 -33.17 19.59 5.14
CA ALA A 22 -32.24 19.30 4.07
C ALA A 22 -32.78 18.09 3.31
N GLN A 23 -33.12 18.24 2.04
CA GLN A 23 -33.59 17.13 1.21
C GLN A 23 -32.45 16.14 0.99
N VAL A 24 -32.69 14.87 1.26
CA VAL A 24 -31.76 13.76 0.95
C VAL A 24 -32.39 12.93 -0.15
N GLY A 25 -31.69 12.70 -1.26
CA GLY A 25 -32.25 11.89 -2.36
C GLY A 25 -33.42 12.55 -3.11
N GLY A 26 -33.79 13.79 -2.77
CA GLY A 26 -35.05 14.44 -3.17
C GLY A 26 -36.24 14.18 -2.23
N PHE A 27 -36.01 13.57 -1.07
CA PHE A 27 -37.03 13.24 -0.06
C PHE A 27 -36.97 14.18 1.13
N SER A 28 -38.09 14.33 1.83
CA SER A 28 -38.24 15.18 3.01
C SER A 28 -39.37 14.69 3.93
N GLY A 29 -39.58 13.37 4.00
CA GLY A 29 -40.55 12.75 4.90
C GLY A 29 -40.18 12.91 6.38
N ALA A 30 -40.94 12.20 7.23
CA ALA A 30 -40.60 12.10 8.64
C ALA A 30 -39.37 11.22 8.83
N ASP A 31 -38.59 11.50 9.87
CA ASP A 31 -37.47 10.70 10.38
C ASP A 31 -37.92 10.24 11.78
N ASN A 32 -38.57 9.07 11.86
CA ASN A 32 -39.23 8.60 13.09
C ASN A 32 -38.28 7.84 14.02
N ASP A 33 -37.18 7.31 13.50
CA ASP A 33 -36.13 6.65 14.28
C ASP A 33 -34.96 7.58 14.63
N HIS A 34 -34.99 8.81 14.14
CA HIS A 34 -34.10 9.92 14.48
C HIS A 34 -32.63 9.66 14.12
N ASP A 35 -32.39 8.95 13.01
CA ASP A 35 -31.05 8.62 12.53
C ASP A 35 -30.47 9.72 11.61
N GLY A 36 -31.31 10.68 11.19
CA GLY A 36 -30.97 11.78 10.29
C GLY A 36 -31.35 11.55 8.82
N LEU A 37 -32.00 10.43 8.49
CA LEU A 37 -32.56 10.12 7.18
C LEU A 37 -34.10 10.13 7.25
N PRO A 38 -34.79 10.69 6.24
CA PRO A 38 -36.23 10.51 6.14
C PRO A 38 -36.60 9.04 5.88
N ASP A 39 -37.56 8.48 6.62
CA ASP A 39 -38.02 7.08 6.48
C ASP A 39 -38.42 6.73 5.03
N ASP A 40 -38.94 7.73 4.27
CA ASP A 40 -39.31 7.57 2.87
C ASP A 40 -38.10 7.48 1.93
N PHE A 41 -36.98 8.13 2.26
CA PHE A 41 -35.69 7.94 1.60
C PHE A 41 -35.12 6.55 1.89
N GLU A 42 -35.12 6.13 3.15
CA GLU A 42 -34.62 4.81 3.55
C GLU A 42 -35.37 3.70 2.82
N GLN A 43 -36.70 3.76 2.82
CA GLN A 43 -37.53 2.81 2.09
C GLN A 43 -37.22 2.83 0.59
N ALA A 44 -36.94 4.00 0.00
CA ALA A 44 -36.58 4.11 -1.40
C ALA A 44 -35.19 3.51 -1.72
N ILE A 45 -34.22 3.62 -0.81
CA ILE A 45 -32.92 2.95 -0.90
C ILE A 45 -33.10 1.43 -0.83
N LEU A 46 -33.87 0.95 0.16
CA LEU A 46 -34.21 -0.48 0.30
C LEU A 46 -34.90 -1.01 -0.95
N GLU A 47 -35.83 -0.26 -1.55
CA GLU A 47 -36.50 -0.66 -2.79
C GLU A 47 -35.56 -0.69 -3.99
N LYS A 48 -34.70 0.33 -4.17
CA LYS A 48 -33.77 0.41 -5.30
C LYS A 48 -32.78 -0.75 -5.28
N PHE A 49 -32.27 -1.09 -4.11
CA PHE A 49 -31.23 -2.10 -3.93
C PHE A 49 -31.75 -3.44 -3.41
N ARG A 50 -33.06 -3.69 -3.38
CA ARG A 50 -33.62 -4.95 -2.85
C ARG A 50 -32.99 -6.18 -3.54
N PRO A 51 -32.43 -7.14 -2.78
CA PRO A 51 -31.80 -8.31 -3.38
C PRO A 51 -32.82 -9.26 -4.02
N THR A 52 -32.34 -10.05 -4.98
CA THR A 52 -33.03 -11.25 -5.48
C THR A 52 -32.48 -12.47 -4.78
N TRP A 53 -33.30 -13.12 -3.97
CA TRP A 53 -32.93 -14.28 -3.15
C TRP A 53 -33.19 -15.58 -3.89
N LYS A 54 -32.22 -16.50 -3.81
CA LYS A 54 -32.24 -17.86 -4.34
C LYS A 54 -32.18 -18.82 -3.15
N ILE A 55 -33.34 -19.30 -2.73
CA ILE A 55 -33.51 -20.13 -1.53
C ILE A 55 -33.78 -21.57 -1.96
N SER A 56 -33.19 -22.56 -1.29
CA SER A 56 -33.43 -23.96 -1.60
C SER A 56 -34.93 -24.29 -1.53
N ALA A 57 -35.50 -24.92 -2.56
CA ALA A 57 -36.90 -25.34 -2.54
C ALA A 57 -37.21 -26.45 -1.51
N THR A 58 -36.16 -27.06 -0.96
CA THR A 58 -36.22 -28.11 0.05
C THR A 58 -35.68 -27.64 1.41
N ASP A 59 -35.59 -26.33 1.60
CA ASP A 59 -35.24 -25.78 2.90
C ASP A 59 -36.25 -26.23 3.96
N CYS A 60 -35.73 -26.58 5.14
CA CYS A 60 -36.49 -27.10 6.26
C CYS A 60 -37.38 -26.03 6.91
N ASP A 61 -36.95 -24.77 6.86
CA ASP A 61 -37.63 -23.63 7.47
C ASP A 61 -38.42 -22.85 6.41
N ILE A 62 -38.52 -23.44 5.20
CA ILE A 62 -39.38 -23.05 4.09
C ILE A 62 -38.94 -21.74 3.46
N LEU A 63 -39.12 -20.61 4.15
CA LEU A 63 -38.85 -19.25 3.71
C LEU A 63 -38.60 -18.34 4.92
N PRO A 64 -37.90 -17.20 4.72
CA PRO A 64 -37.75 -16.17 5.74
C PRO A 64 -39.08 -15.78 6.40
N ALA A 65 -39.05 -15.66 7.72
CA ALA A 65 -40.17 -15.47 8.61
C ALA A 65 -40.54 -13.99 8.79
N GLU A 66 -41.84 -13.72 8.76
CA GLU A 66 -42.45 -12.52 9.31
C GLU A 66 -42.63 -12.68 10.83
N PHE A 67 -42.32 -11.64 11.59
CA PHE A 67 -42.45 -11.58 13.05
C PHE A 67 -43.59 -10.67 13.50
N LEU A 68 -44.21 -10.98 14.64
CA LEU A 68 -45.32 -10.18 15.20
C LEU A 68 -44.85 -8.77 15.59
N PRO A 69 -45.48 -7.70 15.05
CA PRO A 69 -45.13 -6.33 15.42
C PRO A 69 -45.54 -6.02 16.86
N GLY A 70 -44.71 -5.23 17.56
CA GLY A 70 -44.95 -4.78 18.93
C GLY A 70 -44.67 -5.83 20.01
N VAL A 71 -44.22 -7.03 19.65
CA VAL A 71 -43.89 -8.10 20.60
C VAL A 71 -42.37 -8.15 20.80
N PRO A 72 -41.82 -7.89 22.01
CA PRO A 72 -40.37 -7.85 22.23
C PRO A 72 -39.66 -9.19 22.09
N VAL A 73 -40.37 -10.30 22.31
CA VAL A 73 -39.83 -11.64 22.07
C VAL A 73 -40.11 -12.00 20.61
N PRO A 74 -39.07 -12.30 19.79
CA PRO A 74 -39.23 -12.63 18.38
C PRO A 74 -40.16 -13.84 18.24
N THR A 75 -41.40 -13.55 17.83
CA THR A 75 -42.47 -14.53 17.67
C THR A 75 -42.88 -14.57 16.21
N VAL A 76 -42.65 -15.72 15.57
CA VAL A 76 -42.95 -15.94 14.16
C VAL A 76 -44.46 -15.83 13.92
N LYS A 77 -44.83 -14.95 13.00
CA LYS A 77 -46.19 -14.77 12.49
C LYS A 77 -46.46 -15.69 11.29
N ALA A 78 -45.52 -15.78 10.34
CA ALA A 78 -45.63 -16.63 9.16
C ALA A 78 -44.25 -16.83 8.48
N GLN A 79 -44.03 -17.95 7.81
CA GLN A 79 -42.84 -18.19 6.95
C GLN A 79 -43.19 -17.90 5.50
N ASN A 80 -43.26 -16.61 5.16
CA ASN A 80 -43.83 -16.11 3.89
C ASN A 80 -42.81 -15.41 2.98
N GLY A 81 -41.53 -15.48 3.32
CA GLY A 81 -40.45 -14.84 2.57
C GLY A 81 -40.30 -13.35 2.87
N THR A 82 -40.65 -12.92 4.07
CA THR A 82 -40.47 -11.52 4.50
C THR A 82 -38.98 -11.22 4.67
N ILE A 83 -38.54 -10.11 4.09
CA ILE A 83 -37.19 -9.57 4.27
C ILE A 83 -37.33 -8.24 5.00
N TYR A 84 -36.47 -8.05 5.98
CA TYR A 84 -36.39 -6.81 6.73
C TYR A 84 -35.22 -5.99 6.23
N GLY A 85 -35.27 -4.67 6.39
CA GLY A 85 -34.17 -3.80 5.98
C GLY A 85 -33.96 -2.66 6.96
N GLN A 86 -32.74 -2.14 6.97
CA GLN A 86 -32.33 -0.99 7.76
C GLN A 86 -31.42 -0.14 6.89
N VAL A 87 -31.50 1.18 6.99
CA VAL A 87 -30.60 2.10 6.31
C VAL A 87 -30.03 3.04 7.35
N PHE A 88 -28.73 3.35 7.30
CA PHE A 88 -28.16 4.33 8.21
C PHE A 88 -27.00 5.08 7.57
N ILE A 89 -26.73 6.27 8.10
CA ILE A 89 -25.67 7.16 7.61
C ILE A 89 -24.28 6.57 7.92
N ARG A 90 -23.42 6.50 6.90
CA ARG A 90 -21.98 6.20 7.06
C ARG A 90 -21.10 7.42 7.08
N GLY A 91 -21.61 8.55 6.61
CA GLY A 91 -20.97 9.85 6.64
C GLY A 91 -20.60 10.35 5.26
N SER A 92 -19.87 11.47 5.22
CA SER A 92 -19.42 12.09 3.99
C SER A 92 -17.90 12.10 3.90
N SER A 93 -17.39 12.01 2.68
CA SER A 93 -15.98 12.18 2.35
C SER A 93 -15.83 12.91 1.01
N ALA A 94 -14.59 13.10 0.55
CA ALA A 94 -14.35 13.62 -0.79
C ALA A 94 -14.90 12.70 -1.91
N LEU A 95 -15.23 11.44 -1.59
CA LEU A 95 -15.81 10.47 -2.52
C LEU A 95 -17.35 10.49 -2.54
N GLY A 96 -17.98 11.35 -1.74
CA GLY A 96 -19.42 11.50 -1.68
C GLY A 96 -20.02 11.30 -0.27
N PHE A 97 -21.34 11.31 -0.22
CA PHE A 97 -22.15 10.95 0.95
C PHE A 97 -22.53 9.47 0.86
N PHE A 98 -22.37 8.75 1.96
CA PHE A 98 -22.56 7.31 2.03
C PHE A 98 -23.67 6.95 3.02
N VAL A 99 -24.53 6.04 2.59
CA VAL A 99 -25.43 5.28 3.46
C VAL A 99 -25.13 3.80 3.31
N GLU A 100 -25.40 3.04 4.36
CA GLU A 100 -25.35 1.59 4.34
C GLU A 100 -26.77 1.07 4.46
N ALA A 101 -27.13 0.11 3.61
CA ALA A 101 -28.40 -0.57 3.67
C ALA A 101 -28.17 -2.05 3.95
N HIS A 102 -28.83 -2.56 4.99
CA HIS A 102 -28.87 -3.97 5.36
C HIS A 102 -30.17 -4.60 4.91
N PHE A 103 -30.10 -5.88 4.55
CA PHE A 103 -31.24 -6.72 4.26
C PHE A 103 -31.11 -8.01 5.08
N TYR A 104 -32.06 -8.22 5.97
CA TYR A 104 -32.07 -9.35 6.89
C TYR A 104 -33.04 -10.43 6.42
N ASP A 105 -32.53 -11.63 6.23
CA ASP A 105 -33.31 -12.85 6.13
C ASP A 105 -33.38 -13.50 7.52
N LEU A 106 -34.56 -13.41 8.11
CA LEU A 106 -34.81 -13.86 9.49
C LEU A 106 -35.62 -15.15 9.44
N TRP A 107 -35.29 -16.12 10.26
CA TRP A 107 -35.81 -17.48 10.17
C TRP A 107 -36.40 -17.94 11.50
N ALA A 108 -37.36 -18.86 11.44
CA ALA A 108 -37.94 -19.50 12.62
C ALA A 108 -36.98 -20.54 13.24
N ALA A 109 -36.09 -21.12 12.45
CA ALA A 109 -35.07 -22.07 12.90
C ALA A 109 -33.85 -22.14 11.96
N ASP A 110 -32.65 -22.23 12.54
CA ASP A 110 -31.48 -22.84 11.88
C ASP A 110 -31.62 -24.36 12.06
N CYS A 111 -31.85 -25.08 10.97
CA CYS A 111 -31.97 -26.53 10.98
C CYS A 111 -30.71 -27.23 10.42
N GLY A 112 -29.63 -26.48 10.25
CA GLY A 112 -28.37 -26.96 9.72
C GLY A 112 -27.88 -28.20 10.49
N TYR A 113 -27.17 -29.08 9.78
CA TYR A 113 -26.74 -30.37 10.33
C TYR A 113 -25.92 -30.25 11.63
N ILE A 114 -25.19 -29.13 11.81
CA ILE A 114 -24.39 -28.84 12.99
C ILE A 114 -25.04 -27.68 13.74
N ASN A 115 -25.23 -27.80 15.05
CA ASN A 115 -25.72 -26.70 15.91
C ASN A 115 -27.07 -26.11 15.49
N SER A 116 -28.05 -26.93 15.12
CA SER A 116 -29.42 -26.45 14.86
C SER A 116 -30.02 -25.75 16.10
N HIS A 117 -30.69 -24.62 15.92
CA HIS A 117 -31.33 -23.86 17.00
C HIS A 117 -32.59 -23.11 16.52
N PRO A 118 -33.53 -22.81 17.43
CA PRO A 118 -34.64 -21.92 17.08
C PRO A 118 -34.11 -20.51 16.83
N LEU A 119 -34.77 -19.80 15.91
CA LEU A 119 -34.43 -18.45 15.45
C LEU A 119 -33.05 -18.37 14.82
N ASP A 120 -33.01 -17.79 13.64
CA ASP A 120 -31.76 -17.54 12.93
C ASP A 120 -31.87 -16.22 12.20
N ALA A 121 -30.78 -15.46 12.19
CA ALA A 121 -30.73 -14.12 11.68
C ALA A 121 -29.50 -14.02 10.81
N GLU A 122 -29.70 -13.88 9.50
CA GLU A 122 -28.64 -13.67 8.54
C GLU A 122 -28.88 -12.39 7.76
N HIS A 123 -27.83 -11.91 7.09
CA HIS A 123 -27.90 -10.62 6.42
C HIS A 123 -26.96 -10.49 5.22
N VAL A 124 -27.36 -9.58 4.34
CA VAL A 124 -26.50 -8.98 3.32
C VAL A 124 -26.59 -7.47 3.45
N SER A 125 -25.52 -6.76 3.12
CA SER A 125 -25.53 -5.29 3.17
C SER A 125 -24.84 -4.67 1.96
N VAL A 126 -25.15 -3.40 1.72
CA VAL A 126 -24.63 -2.63 0.59
C VAL A 126 -24.23 -1.24 1.03
N LEU A 127 -23.05 -0.82 0.61
CA LEU A 127 -22.58 0.55 0.76
C LEU A 127 -22.99 1.36 -0.47
N VAL A 128 -23.92 2.29 -0.29
CA VAL A 128 -24.49 3.15 -1.33
C VAL A 128 -23.90 4.55 -1.24
N ARG A 129 -23.60 5.17 -2.38
CA ARG A 129 -23.02 6.51 -2.44
C ARG A 129 -23.73 7.42 -3.43
N ALA A 130 -23.72 8.71 -3.13
CA ALA A 130 -23.96 9.81 -4.07
C ALA A 130 -22.86 10.86 -3.89
N MET A 131 -22.60 11.71 -4.90
CA MET A 131 -21.60 12.77 -4.77
C MET A 131 -21.99 13.80 -3.72
N ASP A 132 -23.29 14.07 -3.61
CA ASP A 132 -23.89 14.95 -2.61
C ASP A 132 -25.23 14.34 -2.14
N ALA A 133 -25.55 14.48 -0.85
CA ALA A 133 -26.76 13.90 -0.27
C ALA A 133 -28.06 14.42 -0.92
N SER A 134 -28.04 15.63 -1.49
CA SER A 134 -29.19 16.24 -2.16
C SER A 134 -29.45 15.72 -3.57
N GLN A 135 -28.53 14.93 -4.15
CA GLN A 135 -28.73 14.37 -5.50
C GLN A 135 -29.96 13.46 -5.54
N PRO A 136 -30.73 13.46 -6.65
CA PRO A 136 -31.90 12.61 -6.78
C PRO A 136 -31.51 11.12 -6.68
N LEU A 137 -32.42 10.27 -6.20
CA LEU A 137 -32.20 8.82 -6.02
C LEU A 137 -31.59 8.10 -7.23
N SER A 138 -31.82 8.60 -8.46
CA SER A 138 -31.21 8.04 -9.67
C SER A 138 -29.67 8.05 -9.64
N GLU A 139 -29.06 9.03 -8.98
CA GLU A 139 -27.59 9.23 -8.87
C GLU A 139 -26.97 8.51 -7.66
N TRP A 140 -27.76 7.77 -6.89
CA TRP A 140 -27.26 6.97 -5.77
C TRP A 140 -26.89 5.58 -6.26
N HIS A 141 -25.63 5.19 -6.14
CA HIS A 141 -25.12 3.93 -6.70
C HIS A 141 -24.51 3.05 -5.61
N ALA A 142 -24.72 1.75 -5.71
CA ALA A 142 -24.02 0.79 -4.87
C ALA A 142 -22.54 0.76 -5.25
N SER A 143 -21.67 0.71 -4.25
CA SER A 143 -20.22 0.66 -4.43
C SER A 143 -19.66 -0.71 -4.08
N GLN A 144 -20.11 -1.28 -2.97
CA GLN A 144 -19.66 -2.55 -2.45
C GLN A 144 -20.82 -3.27 -1.76
N TRP A 145 -20.83 -4.58 -1.87
CA TRP A 145 -21.78 -5.48 -1.22
C TRP A 145 -21.04 -6.40 -0.26
N PHE A 146 -21.70 -6.74 0.85
CA PHE A 146 -21.31 -7.77 1.80
C PHE A 146 -22.39 -8.85 1.86
N ALA A 147 -21.98 -10.11 1.95
CA ALA A 147 -22.87 -11.23 2.20
C ALA A 147 -22.34 -12.05 3.39
N GLY A 148 -23.11 -12.12 4.47
CA GLY A 148 -22.74 -12.83 5.69
C GLY A 148 -22.97 -14.32 5.55
N ALA A 149 -21.94 -15.13 5.82
CA ALA A 149 -22.07 -16.58 5.84
C ALA A 149 -21.15 -17.18 6.90
N HIS A 150 -21.75 -17.75 7.95
CA HIS A 150 -21.02 -18.30 9.11
C HIS A 150 -20.11 -17.28 9.80
N GLU A 151 -20.55 -16.02 9.80
CA GLU A 151 -19.84 -14.86 10.36
C GLU A 151 -19.36 -15.14 11.80
N ASP A 152 -18.15 -14.68 12.12
CA ASP A 152 -17.52 -14.80 13.45
C ASP A 152 -17.33 -16.24 13.95
N THR A 153 -17.36 -17.22 13.04
CA THR A 153 -17.04 -18.62 13.33
C THR A 153 -15.73 -19.05 12.66
N ILE A 154 -15.23 -20.24 13.03
CA ILE A 154 -14.07 -20.85 12.35
C ILE A 154 -14.35 -21.22 10.87
N CYS A 155 -15.63 -21.23 10.47
CA CYS A 155 -16.06 -21.53 9.11
C CYS A 155 -16.55 -20.29 8.35
N ASP A 156 -16.23 -19.09 8.84
CA ASP A 156 -16.60 -17.83 8.20
C ASP A 156 -16.23 -17.84 6.71
N SER A 157 -17.26 -17.69 5.90
CA SER A 157 -17.23 -17.71 4.44
C SER A 157 -17.86 -16.45 3.86
N SER A 158 -17.98 -15.40 4.68
CA SER A 158 -18.59 -14.13 4.29
C SER A 158 -17.82 -13.47 3.14
N GLN A 159 -18.52 -12.73 2.30
CA GLN A 159 -18.00 -12.24 1.03
C GLN A 159 -18.13 -10.73 0.91
N PHE A 160 -17.07 -10.07 0.45
CA PHE A 160 -17.15 -8.72 -0.10
C PHE A 160 -17.06 -8.76 -1.63
N ALA A 161 -17.93 -8.01 -2.30
CA ALA A 161 -17.90 -7.86 -3.75
C ALA A 161 -18.09 -6.40 -4.17
N SER A 162 -17.40 -5.97 -5.22
CA SER A 162 -17.72 -4.70 -5.87
C SER A 162 -19.06 -4.82 -6.59
N ALA A 163 -19.92 -3.81 -6.46
CA ALA A 163 -21.22 -3.78 -7.11
C ALA A 163 -21.11 -3.93 -8.65
N ALA A 164 -20.06 -3.35 -9.27
CA ALA A 164 -19.79 -3.51 -10.70
C ALA A 164 -19.52 -4.97 -11.10
N ILE A 165 -18.80 -5.72 -10.26
CA ILE A 165 -18.39 -7.10 -10.55
C ILE A 165 -19.59 -8.04 -10.53
N ILE A 166 -20.57 -7.78 -9.66
CA ILE A 166 -21.77 -8.60 -9.51
C ILE A 166 -23.00 -7.97 -10.20
N ASP A 167 -22.78 -6.97 -11.06
CA ASP A 167 -23.81 -6.29 -11.86
C ASP A 167 -24.98 -5.77 -10.98
N SER A 168 -24.63 -5.01 -9.94
CA SER A 168 -25.55 -4.48 -8.92
C SER A 168 -25.28 -3.02 -8.53
N GLU A 169 -24.65 -2.22 -9.40
CA GLU A 169 -24.40 -0.79 -9.15
C GLU A 169 -25.71 0.02 -9.04
N ASP A 170 -26.73 -0.37 -9.81
CA ASP A 170 -28.00 0.35 -9.94
C ASP A 170 -29.23 -0.48 -9.58
N ARG A 171 -29.01 -1.65 -8.98
CA ARG A 171 -30.05 -2.63 -8.63
C ARG A 171 -29.55 -3.56 -7.52
N GLY A 172 -30.45 -4.33 -6.91
CA GLY A 172 -30.04 -5.31 -5.89
C GLY A 172 -29.24 -6.49 -6.44
N ALA A 173 -28.40 -7.06 -5.58
CA ALA A 173 -27.60 -8.24 -5.88
C ALA A 173 -28.45 -9.53 -5.96
N THR A 174 -27.94 -10.55 -6.67
CA THR A 174 -28.48 -11.90 -6.58
C THR A 174 -27.79 -12.65 -5.43
N ILE A 175 -28.56 -13.15 -4.48
CA ILE A 175 -28.07 -13.80 -3.27
C ILE A 175 -28.51 -15.26 -3.24
N TRP A 176 -27.57 -16.15 -2.98
CA TRP A 176 -27.79 -17.59 -2.78
C TRP A 176 -27.70 -17.90 -1.30
N LEU A 177 -28.72 -18.55 -0.74
CA LEU A 177 -28.74 -18.95 0.66
C LEU A 177 -28.43 -20.44 0.79
N SER A 178 -27.51 -20.77 1.70
CA SER A 178 -27.20 -22.16 1.99
C SER A 178 -28.38 -22.83 2.71
N ARG A 179 -28.66 -24.08 2.35
CA ARG A 179 -29.81 -24.81 2.88
C ARG A 179 -29.64 -25.07 4.39
N GLY A 180 -30.63 -24.65 5.18
CA GLY A 180 -30.74 -24.88 6.63
C GLY A 180 -29.78 -24.08 7.51
N LYS A 181 -28.64 -23.62 6.97
CA LYS A 181 -27.70 -22.70 7.62
C LYS A 181 -27.84 -21.26 7.20
N HIS A 182 -28.54 -21.00 6.10
CA HIS A 182 -28.92 -19.68 5.59
C HIS A 182 -27.77 -18.69 5.33
N GLY A 183 -26.52 -19.16 5.29
CA GLY A 183 -25.40 -18.32 4.91
C GLY A 183 -25.57 -17.77 3.49
N ALA A 184 -25.29 -16.48 3.31
CA ALA A 184 -25.52 -15.74 2.07
C ALA A 184 -24.27 -15.67 1.18
N PHE A 185 -24.48 -15.87 -0.13
CA PHE A 185 -23.40 -15.89 -1.12
C PHE A 185 -23.81 -15.20 -2.42
N PHE A 186 -22.86 -14.57 -3.13
CA PHE A 186 -23.14 -13.92 -4.41
C PHE A 186 -23.28 -14.90 -5.59
N THR A 187 -22.84 -16.14 -5.43
CA THR A 187 -22.94 -17.18 -6.48
C THR A 187 -23.27 -18.54 -5.90
N GLN A 188 -23.97 -19.37 -6.68
CA GLN A 188 -24.26 -20.74 -6.32
C GLN A 188 -22.98 -21.54 -6.04
N GLN A 189 -21.93 -21.32 -6.85
CA GLN A 189 -20.66 -22.02 -6.71
C GLN A 189 -19.99 -21.69 -5.38
N ALA A 190 -19.93 -20.40 -5.01
CA ALA A 190 -19.36 -20.00 -3.72
C ALA A 190 -20.11 -20.67 -2.55
N CYS A 191 -21.44 -20.66 -2.60
CA CYS A 191 -22.26 -21.33 -1.60
C CYS A 191 -21.98 -22.84 -1.51
N GLN A 192 -21.84 -23.55 -2.63
CA GLN A 192 -21.59 -25.00 -2.62
C GLN A 192 -20.27 -25.40 -1.93
N PHE A 193 -19.34 -24.47 -1.77
CA PHE A 193 -18.06 -24.69 -1.10
C PHE A 193 -17.91 -23.88 0.21
N GLY A 194 -18.95 -23.16 0.64
CA GLY A 194 -18.98 -22.36 1.86
C GLY A 194 -19.07 -23.21 3.13
N GLY A 195 -18.88 -22.57 4.30
CA GLY A 195 -19.12 -23.17 5.61
C GLY A 195 -18.22 -24.38 5.87
N CYS A 196 -16.91 -24.24 5.63
CA CYS A 196 -15.96 -25.36 5.65
C CYS A 196 -16.29 -26.50 4.66
N GLY A 197 -16.98 -26.18 3.55
CA GLY A 197 -17.39 -27.15 2.52
C GLY A 197 -18.67 -27.93 2.87
N LEU A 198 -19.39 -27.52 3.91
CA LEU A 198 -20.62 -28.17 4.37
C LEU A 198 -21.88 -27.53 3.81
N ASP A 199 -21.81 -26.29 3.33
CA ASP A 199 -22.97 -25.61 2.75
C ASP A 199 -23.45 -26.29 1.47
N ARG A 200 -24.77 -26.20 1.24
CA ARG A 200 -25.42 -26.77 0.05
C ARG A 200 -26.39 -25.74 -0.53
N CYS A 201 -26.14 -25.34 -1.78
CA CYS A 201 -27.09 -24.57 -2.58
C CYS A 201 -27.59 -25.41 -3.77
N GLU A 202 -28.86 -25.79 -3.71
CA GLU A 202 -29.51 -26.61 -4.72
C GLU A 202 -29.78 -25.83 -6.01
N ALA A 203 -29.83 -26.51 -7.15
CA ALA A 203 -30.17 -25.88 -8.43
C ALA A 203 -31.66 -25.50 -8.53
N SER A 204 -32.53 -26.18 -7.78
CA SER A 204 -33.94 -25.85 -7.67
C SER A 204 -34.16 -24.87 -6.52
N THR A 205 -34.53 -23.63 -6.85
CA THR A 205 -34.67 -22.56 -5.87
C THR A 205 -36.03 -21.89 -5.93
N VAL A 206 -36.58 -21.51 -4.78
CA VAL A 206 -37.58 -20.46 -4.69
C VAL A 206 -36.88 -19.12 -4.91
N ILE A 207 -37.42 -18.31 -5.82
CA ILE A 207 -36.86 -16.99 -6.15
C ILE A 207 -37.74 -15.93 -5.51
N LEU A 208 -37.17 -15.11 -4.63
CA LEU A 208 -37.87 -14.03 -3.95
C LEU A 208 -37.21 -12.68 -4.21
N SER A 209 -38.01 -11.63 -4.28
CA SER A 209 -37.55 -10.23 -4.31
C SER A 209 -38.63 -9.35 -3.64
N PRO A 210 -38.95 -9.60 -2.36
CA PRO A 210 -40.02 -8.89 -1.67
C PRO A 210 -39.65 -7.41 -1.47
N SER A 211 -40.66 -6.58 -1.26
CA SER A 211 -40.48 -5.22 -0.72
C SER A 211 -39.98 -5.34 0.73
N PRO A 212 -38.78 -4.83 1.07
CA PRO A 212 -38.26 -4.95 2.43
C PRO A 212 -39.07 -4.12 3.42
N VAL A 213 -39.29 -4.67 4.62
CA VAL A 213 -39.89 -3.93 5.74
C VAL A 213 -38.80 -3.18 6.48
N ASN A 214 -38.84 -1.85 6.46
CA ASN A 214 -37.88 -1.03 7.21
C ASN A 214 -38.06 -1.24 8.72
N ILE A 215 -37.04 -1.74 9.42
CA ILE A 215 -37.08 -1.99 10.87
C ILE A 215 -36.53 -0.82 11.70
N GLY A 216 -35.96 0.18 11.04
CA GLY A 216 -35.30 1.32 11.66
C GLY A 216 -34.11 0.94 12.53
N GLU A 217 -33.69 1.90 13.36
CA GLU A 217 -32.51 1.75 14.20
C GLU A 217 -32.74 0.92 15.50
N PRO A 218 -31.71 0.24 16.03
CA PRO A 218 -31.82 -0.59 17.24
C PRO A 218 -32.47 0.09 18.45
N ASN A 219 -32.29 1.40 18.60
CA ASN A 219 -32.82 2.18 19.72
C ASN A 219 -34.15 2.86 19.42
N ALA A 220 -34.62 2.81 18.17
CA ALA A 220 -35.85 3.45 17.71
C ALA A 220 -36.50 2.61 16.59
N PRO A 221 -37.01 1.40 16.91
CA PRO A 221 -37.49 0.48 15.88
C PRO A 221 -38.74 1.00 15.16
N LEU A 222 -38.74 0.87 13.84
CA LEU A 222 -39.87 1.14 12.96
C LEU A 222 -40.73 -0.11 12.74
N ASN A 223 -41.94 0.09 12.20
CA ASN A 223 -42.87 -0.98 11.82
C ASN A 223 -43.13 -2.03 12.93
N GLY A 224 -43.01 -1.63 14.20
CA GLY A 224 -43.21 -2.50 15.36
C GLY A 224 -42.10 -3.54 15.57
N ALA A 225 -40.93 -3.37 14.97
CA ALA A 225 -39.79 -4.29 15.06
C ALA A 225 -39.06 -4.26 16.43
N VAL A 226 -39.79 -4.11 17.53
CA VAL A 226 -39.21 -4.04 18.90
C VAL A 226 -38.44 -5.30 19.30
N TRP A 227 -38.68 -6.42 18.62
CA TRP A 227 -37.97 -7.70 18.80
C TRP A 227 -36.53 -7.71 18.30
N THR A 228 -36.10 -6.70 17.54
CA THR A 228 -34.70 -6.59 17.07
C THR A 228 -33.71 -6.58 18.24
N SER A 229 -34.14 -6.00 19.36
CA SER A 229 -33.36 -5.89 20.61
C SER A 229 -33.34 -7.15 21.49
N SER A 230 -34.00 -8.24 21.08
CA SER A 230 -34.10 -9.45 21.89
C SER A 230 -32.78 -10.20 22.00
N ASP A 231 -32.49 -10.71 23.21
CA ASP A 231 -31.34 -11.58 23.51
C ASP A 231 -31.50 -13.03 23.02
N ARG A 232 -32.62 -13.35 22.36
CA ARG A 232 -32.94 -14.70 21.85
C ARG A 232 -32.20 -15.08 20.57
N TRP A 233 -31.60 -14.11 19.88
CA TRP A 233 -30.82 -14.28 18.66
C TRP A 233 -29.85 -13.10 18.46
N PRO A 234 -28.81 -13.22 17.61
CA PRO A 234 -27.73 -12.23 17.55
C PRO A 234 -28.00 -11.02 16.63
N LEU A 235 -29.27 -10.69 16.33
CA LEU A 235 -29.61 -9.67 15.31
C LEU A 235 -29.00 -8.29 15.61
N LEU A 236 -28.97 -7.82 16.86
CA LEU A 236 -28.34 -6.54 17.23
C LEU A 236 -26.86 -6.42 16.84
N VAL A 237 -26.13 -7.54 16.78
CA VAL A 237 -24.73 -7.53 16.36
C VAL A 237 -24.63 -7.35 14.85
N LYS A 238 -25.52 -8.00 14.11
CA LYS A 238 -25.64 -7.93 12.66
C LYS A 238 -26.20 -6.58 12.16
N MET A 239 -26.92 -5.85 13.02
CA MET A 239 -27.35 -4.46 12.74
C MET A 239 -26.23 -3.41 12.83
N ARG A 240 -24.98 -3.84 12.99
CA ARG A 240 -23.82 -2.94 12.96
C ARG A 240 -23.30 -2.83 11.53
N THR A 241 -22.49 -1.82 11.31
CA THR A 241 -21.77 -1.63 10.06
C THR A 241 -20.93 -2.85 9.66
N ASP A 242 -21.08 -3.34 8.43
CA ASP A 242 -20.20 -4.33 7.79
C ASP A 242 -19.02 -3.68 7.06
N PHE A 243 -19.11 -2.39 6.73
CA PHE A 243 -18.05 -1.67 6.01
C PHE A 243 -17.19 -0.85 6.97
N PRO A 244 -15.85 -0.90 6.91
CA PRO A 244 -15.03 -0.07 7.80
C PRO A 244 -15.35 1.43 7.63
N THR A 245 -15.43 2.18 8.73
CA THR A 245 -15.53 3.65 8.69
C THR A 245 -14.27 4.20 8.02
N PHE A 246 -14.38 4.62 6.75
CA PHE A 246 -13.26 5.26 6.07
C PHE A 246 -13.13 6.69 6.59
N SER A 247 -12.38 6.84 7.69
CA SER A 247 -11.87 8.16 8.05
C SER A 247 -10.89 8.57 6.96
N THR A 248 -11.30 9.51 6.10
CA THR A 248 -10.38 10.08 5.13
C THR A 248 -9.60 11.21 5.77
N PHE A 249 -8.29 11.17 5.67
CA PHE A 249 -7.41 12.19 6.26
C PHE A 249 -6.65 12.92 5.15
N SER A 250 -6.70 14.26 5.16
CA SER A 250 -5.76 15.08 4.39
C SER A 250 -4.44 15.31 5.11
N SER A 251 -4.37 14.94 6.39
CA SER A 251 -3.16 14.99 7.18
C SER A 251 -3.23 14.01 8.35
N LEU A 252 -2.09 13.41 8.70
CA LEU A 252 -1.95 12.51 9.82
C LEU A 252 -0.84 13.02 10.74
N SER A 253 -1.11 13.11 12.04
CA SER A 253 -0.07 13.42 13.02
C SER A 253 0.75 12.16 13.29
N TYR A 254 2.07 12.32 13.34
CA TYR A 254 2.95 11.23 13.76
C TYR A 254 3.74 11.64 15.01
N GLY A 255 4.09 10.65 15.80
CA GLY A 255 4.97 10.78 16.94
C GLY A 255 5.58 9.44 17.29
N PHE A 256 6.90 9.41 17.50
CA PHE A 256 7.60 8.22 17.96
C PHE A 256 8.80 8.60 18.84
N PRO A 257 9.16 7.74 19.81
CA PRO A 257 10.33 7.95 20.64
C PRO A 257 11.62 7.74 19.85
N ASP A 258 12.77 7.96 20.50
CA ASP A 258 14.04 7.49 19.94
C ASP A 258 13.96 5.98 19.65
N ARG A 259 14.56 5.56 18.53
CA ARG A 259 14.57 4.19 18.01
C ARG A 259 13.17 3.62 17.76
N GLY A 260 12.14 4.47 17.78
CA GLY A 260 10.80 4.15 17.35
C GLY A 260 10.56 4.44 15.87
N ALA A 261 9.39 4.04 15.42
CA ALA A 261 8.87 4.29 14.09
C ALA A 261 7.33 4.29 14.13
N VAL A 262 6.71 4.79 13.07
CA VAL A 262 5.28 4.62 12.80
C VAL A 262 5.10 4.01 11.43
N SER A 263 4.03 3.23 11.27
CA SER A 263 3.61 2.64 10.01
C SER A 263 2.10 2.80 9.88
N PHE A 264 1.63 3.31 8.75
CA PHE A 264 0.20 3.44 8.42
C PHE A 264 0.03 3.15 6.93
N SER A 265 -1.12 2.60 6.53
CA SER A 265 -1.34 2.21 5.14
C SER A 265 -2.61 2.79 4.60
N THR A 266 -2.63 3.12 3.31
CA THR A 266 -3.90 3.36 2.63
C THR A 266 -4.70 2.07 2.55
N THR A 267 -6.02 2.19 2.54
CA THR A 267 -6.93 1.04 2.41
C THR A 267 -6.93 0.47 1.00
N GLY A 268 -6.75 1.33 -0.02
CA GLY A 268 -6.90 0.93 -1.41
C GLY A 268 -8.36 0.86 -1.87
N SER A 269 -9.30 1.34 -1.03
CA SER A 269 -10.75 1.27 -1.26
C SER A 269 -11.26 2.00 -2.51
N PRO A 270 -10.70 3.15 -2.96
CA PRO A 270 -11.18 3.79 -4.18
C PRO A 270 -11.08 2.87 -5.41
N VAL A 271 -12.14 2.81 -6.20
CA VAL A 271 -12.17 1.98 -7.43
C VAL A 271 -11.22 2.55 -8.48
N SER A 272 -11.12 3.87 -8.59
CA SER A 272 -10.15 4.56 -9.45
C SER A 272 -8.86 4.86 -8.70
N THR A 273 -7.75 4.91 -9.42
CA THR A 273 -6.48 5.33 -8.84
C THR A 273 -6.49 6.83 -8.57
N VAL A 274 -6.27 7.18 -7.31
CA VAL A 274 -6.05 8.52 -6.81
C VAL A 274 -4.54 8.69 -6.60
N THR A 275 -3.99 9.79 -7.12
CA THR A 275 -2.55 10.06 -7.04
C THR A 275 -2.27 11.44 -6.47
N GLY A 276 -1.13 11.59 -5.83
CA GLY A 276 -0.71 12.84 -5.22
C GLY A 276 0.74 12.78 -4.77
N TYR A 277 1.09 13.58 -3.78
CA TYR A 277 2.32 13.43 -3.00
C TYR A 277 2.04 13.65 -1.51
N ALA A 278 2.97 13.25 -0.66
CA ALA A 278 2.89 13.51 0.76
C ALA A 278 4.11 14.30 1.25
N SER A 279 3.88 15.23 2.16
CA SER A 279 4.89 16.10 2.77
C SER A 279 5.04 15.77 4.25
N VAL A 280 6.28 15.56 4.67
CA VAL A 280 6.67 15.29 6.06
C VAL A 280 7.12 16.61 6.69
N GLN A 281 6.32 17.12 7.62
CA GLN A 281 6.54 18.39 8.29
C GLN A 281 6.76 18.16 9.79
N ASN A 282 7.94 18.52 10.29
CA ASN A 282 8.25 18.39 11.71
C ASN A 282 7.57 19.49 12.53
N ALA A 283 7.16 19.19 13.77
CA ALA A 283 6.58 20.18 14.69
C ALA A 283 7.61 21.21 15.21
N ALA A 284 8.91 20.90 15.12
CA ALA A 284 10.03 21.78 15.48
C ALA A 284 11.07 21.85 14.34
N ALA A 285 12.05 22.76 14.43
CA ALA A 285 13.22 22.82 13.53
C ALA A 285 14.20 21.65 13.76
N ALA A 286 13.67 20.44 13.87
CA ALA A 286 14.40 19.20 14.05
C ALA A 286 14.73 18.56 12.69
N ALA A 287 15.72 17.66 12.70
CA ALA A 287 16.04 16.80 11.56
C ALA A 287 14.81 16.04 11.07
N SER A 288 14.59 16.02 9.76
CA SER A 288 13.48 15.25 9.19
C SER A 288 13.67 13.75 9.43
N PRO A 289 12.59 13.04 9.81
CA PRO A 289 12.66 11.61 10.00
C PRO A 289 12.94 10.94 8.66
N ALA A 290 13.66 9.82 8.73
CA ALA A 290 13.81 8.97 7.57
C ALA A 290 12.49 8.26 7.31
N GLY A 291 12.08 8.21 6.05
CA GLY A 291 10.81 7.65 5.64
C GLY A 291 10.93 6.78 4.42
N VAL A 292 10.02 5.82 4.31
CA VAL A 292 9.83 5.02 3.10
C VAL A 292 8.33 4.84 2.87
N SER A 293 7.89 5.08 1.64
CA SER A 293 6.57 4.64 1.18
C SER A 293 6.71 3.32 0.43
N ILE A 294 5.80 2.39 0.61
CA ILE A 294 5.78 1.12 -0.12
C ILE A 294 4.49 1.04 -0.92
N PHE A 295 4.61 1.09 -2.23
CA PHE A 295 3.52 0.84 -3.15
C PHE A 295 3.28 -0.66 -3.22
N GLY A 296 2.03 -1.08 -3.12
CA GLY A 296 1.56 -2.40 -3.52
C GLY A 296 0.55 -2.26 -4.64
N PHE A 297 0.68 -3.05 -5.70
CA PHE A 297 -0.30 -3.10 -6.78
C PHE A 297 -0.91 -4.49 -6.87
N ARG A 298 -2.24 -4.55 -6.79
CA ARG A 298 -3.04 -5.76 -6.92
C ARG A 298 -3.82 -5.76 -8.21
N ARG A 299 -3.94 -6.94 -8.82
CA ARG A 299 -4.84 -7.20 -9.94
C ARG A 299 -5.57 -8.51 -9.69
N ASN A 300 -6.90 -8.50 -9.81
CA ASN A 300 -7.75 -9.67 -9.55
C ASN A 300 -7.46 -10.29 -8.17
N ASN A 301 -7.35 -9.45 -7.14
CA ASN A 301 -7.04 -9.83 -5.76
C ASN A 301 -5.68 -10.53 -5.55
N VAL A 302 -4.78 -10.48 -6.52
CA VAL A 302 -3.40 -10.96 -6.37
C VAL A 302 -2.45 -9.77 -6.33
N LEU A 303 -1.57 -9.72 -5.34
CA LEU A 303 -0.46 -8.77 -5.29
C LEU A 303 0.56 -9.11 -6.37
N VAL A 304 0.74 -8.16 -7.28
CA VAL A 304 1.59 -8.29 -8.46
C VAL A 304 3.00 -7.75 -8.20
N THR A 305 3.10 -6.59 -7.54
CA THR A 305 4.39 -5.94 -7.28
C THR A 305 4.35 -5.11 -6.01
N GLU A 306 5.51 -4.97 -5.38
CA GLU A 306 5.76 -4.00 -4.32
C GLU A 306 7.00 -3.17 -4.68
N ALA A 307 6.98 -1.87 -4.40
CA ALA A 307 8.13 -0.98 -4.62
C ALA A 307 8.27 -0.01 -3.45
N ALA A 308 9.45 0.05 -2.84
CA ALA A 308 9.72 1.01 -1.77
C ALA A 308 10.39 2.27 -2.31
N VAL A 309 9.91 3.43 -1.89
CA VAL A 309 10.37 4.76 -2.28
C VAL A 309 10.75 5.53 -1.01
N PRO A 310 12.04 5.84 -0.80
CA PRO A 310 12.46 6.70 0.29
C PRO A 310 11.84 8.10 0.16
N ASN A 311 11.55 8.76 1.29
CA ASN A 311 11.29 10.21 1.24
C ASN A 311 12.55 10.95 0.80
N SER A 312 12.38 12.05 0.08
CA SER A 312 13.50 12.84 -0.43
C SER A 312 13.38 14.31 -0.08
N ALA A 313 14.54 14.95 0.12
CA ALA A 313 14.62 16.40 0.20
C ALA A 313 14.44 17.01 -1.19
N PRO A 314 13.84 18.20 -1.31
CA PRO A 314 13.78 18.94 -2.57
C PRO A 314 15.18 19.26 -3.11
N ILE A 315 15.36 19.13 -4.43
CA ILE A 315 16.60 19.39 -5.18
C ILE A 315 16.31 20.28 -6.39
N ASP A 316 17.31 21.04 -6.82
CA ASP A 316 17.20 21.95 -7.98
C ASP A 316 17.50 21.24 -9.31
N SER A 317 18.24 20.13 -9.26
CA SER A 317 18.61 19.37 -10.45
C SER A 317 18.94 17.92 -10.12
N GLY A 318 18.69 17.04 -11.07
CA GLY A 318 19.01 15.63 -10.91
C GLY A 318 19.09 14.87 -12.23
N ARG A 319 19.66 13.67 -12.16
CA ARG A 319 19.77 12.73 -13.26
C ARG A 319 19.40 11.33 -12.81
N ILE A 320 18.67 10.62 -13.66
CA ILE A 320 18.27 9.22 -13.46
C ILE A 320 18.72 8.38 -14.64
N TYR A 321 18.87 7.07 -14.42
CA TYR A 321 18.78 6.12 -15.52
C TYR A 321 17.36 6.11 -16.07
N ALA A 322 17.22 6.02 -17.39
CA ALA A 322 15.94 6.00 -18.06
C ALA A 322 15.93 4.91 -19.14
N GLU A 323 14.83 4.17 -19.21
CA GLU A 323 14.63 3.14 -20.22
C GLU A 323 13.20 3.22 -20.76
N VAL A 324 13.07 3.29 -22.08
CA VAL A 324 11.79 3.23 -22.78
C VAL A 324 11.89 2.29 -23.97
N SER A 325 11.36 1.09 -23.78
CA SER A 325 11.32 -0.02 -24.73
C SER A 325 9.91 -0.60 -24.83
N SER A 326 9.75 -1.74 -25.52
CA SER A 326 8.44 -2.37 -25.68
C SER A 326 7.84 -2.94 -24.39
N ARG A 327 8.69 -3.28 -23.40
CA ARG A 327 8.26 -3.85 -22.11
C ARG A 327 8.62 -3.01 -20.91
N VAL A 328 9.56 -2.06 -21.06
CA VAL A 328 10.05 -1.23 -19.97
C VAL A 328 9.72 0.21 -20.25
N ASN A 329 9.22 0.91 -19.24
CA ASN A 329 8.95 2.33 -19.32
C ASN A 329 9.25 2.99 -17.98
N THR A 330 10.22 3.89 -17.97
CA THR A 330 10.50 4.71 -16.80
C THR A 330 9.38 5.73 -16.60
N GLY A 331 8.83 5.78 -15.39
CA GLY A 331 7.93 6.81 -14.91
C GLY A 331 8.64 7.78 -13.96
N LEU A 332 8.18 9.02 -13.95
CA LEU A 332 8.73 10.08 -13.11
C LEU A 332 7.62 10.79 -12.34
N GLY A 333 7.79 10.89 -11.03
CA GLY A 333 7.01 11.74 -10.13
C GLY A 333 7.82 12.96 -9.71
N ILE A 334 7.34 14.17 -9.99
CA ILE A 334 7.97 15.42 -9.56
C ILE A 334 6.97 16.24 -8.75
N ALA A 335 7.24 16.40 -7.46
CA ALA A 335 6.45 17.21 -6.53
C ALA A 335 7.12 18.56 -6.29
N ASN A 336 6.34 19.63 -6.42
CA ASN A 336 6.74 20.99 -6.10
C ASN A 336 6.17 21.39 -4.74
N PRO A 337 6.95 21.33 -3.64
CA PRO A 337 6.46 21.71 -2.32
C PRO A 337 6.37 23.22 -2.12
N THR A 338 6.78 24.05 -3.08
CA THR A 338 6.86 25.50 -2.87
C THR A 338 5.52 26.19 -3.16
N SER A 339 5.42 27.47 -2.78
CA SER A 339 4.27 28.33 -3.11
C SER A 339 4.38 28.99 -4.49
N GLN A 340 5.41 28.68 -5.27
CA GLN A 340 5.62 29.21 -6.62
C GLN A 340 5.58 28.06 -7.63
N PRO A 341 5.08 28.27 -8.86
CA PRO A 341 5.22 27.28 -9.93
C PRO A 341 6.68 26.94 -10.20
N ALA A 342 6.98 25.66 -10.42
CA ALA A 342 8.30 25.18 -10.79
C ALA A 342 8.41 25.06 -12.32
N GLN A 343 9.36 25.77 -12.91
CA GLN A 343 9.74 25.59 -14.31
C GLN A 343 10.85 24.53 -14.36
N VAL A 344 10.48 23.32 -14.77
CA VAL A 344 11.41 22.18 -14.89
C VAL A 344 11.83 22.03 -16.34
N SER A 345 13.11 22.25 -16.64
CA SER A 345 13.71 21.96 -17.94
C SER A 345 14.37 20.59 -17.91
N PHE A 346 14.26 19.83 -18.99
CA PHE A 346 14.82 18.48 -19.07
C PHE A 346 15.38 18.14 -20.44
N PHE A 347 16.20 17.10 -20.48
CA PHE A 347 16.70 16.44 -21.69
C PHE A 347 17.09 15.00 -21.38
N PHE A 348 17.29 14.20 -22.43
CA PHE A 348 17.78 12.83 -22.36
C PHE A 348 19.22 12.75 -22.88
N THR A 349 19.99 11.77 -22.41
CA THR A 349 21.33 11.48 -22.94
C THR A 349 21.46 10.01 -23.32
N ASP A 350 22.00 9.72 -24.50
CA ASP A 350 22.27 8.35 -24.97
C ASP A 350 23.56 7.75 -24.38
N SER A 351 23.91 6.52 -24.77
CA SER A 351 25.13 5.83 -24.33
C SER A 351 26.44 6.50 -24.77
N ASN A 352 26.40 7.39 -25.76
CA ASN A 352 27.56 8.09 -26.32
C ASN A 352 27.75 9.49 -25.71
N GLY A 353 26.86 9.92 -24.81
CA GLY A 353 26.87 11.27 -24.25
C GLY A 353 26.19 12.31 -25.13
N GLN A 354 25.43 11.90 -26.16
CA GLN A 354 24.64 12.82 -26.98
C GLN A 354 23.30 13.13 -26.32
N ASN A 355 22.98 14.41 -26.22
CA ASN A 355 21.73 14.88 -25.64
C ASN A 355 20.62 14.99 -26.70
N PHE A 356 19.39 14.71 -26.31
CA PHE A 356 18.20 14.81 -27.17
C PHE A 356 16.92 15.07 -26.34
N GLY A 357 15.78 15.24 -27.02
CA GLY A 357 14.46 15.27 -26.36
C GLY A 357 14.30 16.39 -25.33
N TYR A 358 14.80 17.59 -25.65
CA TYR A 358 14.73 18.76 -24.76
C TYR A 358 13.29 19.23 -24.57
N GLY A 359 12.96 19.63 -23.34
CA GLY A 359 11.64 20.18 -23.04
C GLY A 359 11.61 20.98 -21.74
N THR A 360 10.48 21.64 -21.52
CA THR A 360 10.18 22.34 -20.28
C THR A 360 8.74 22.07 -19.88
N ILE A 361 8.52 21.90 -18.57
CA ILE A 361 7.20 21.74 -17.97
C ILE A 361 7.05 22.72 -16.79
N ALA A 362 5.86 23.32 -16.69
CA ALA A 362 5.43 24.05 -15.49
C ALA A 362 4.69 23.10 -14.54
N ILE A 363 5.17 22.97 -13.30
CA ILE A 363 4.46 22.26 -12.23
C ILE A 363 3.85 23.32 -11.30
N PRO A 364 2.53 23.33 -11.08
CA PRO A 364 1.89 24.31 -10.20
C PRO A 364 2.51 24.38 -8.80
N ALA A 365 2.32 25.51 -8.12
CA ALA A 365 2.64 25.63 -6.70
C ALA A 365 1.93 24.53 -5.92
N LYS A 366 2.63 23.88 -4.98
CA LYS A 366 2.12 22.72 -4.24
C LYS A 366 1.64 21.55 -5.11
N GLY A 367 1.96 21.53 -6.41
CA GLY A 367 1.48 20.51 -7.35
C GLY A 367 2.42 19.32 -7.48
N VAL A 368 1.95 18.27 -8.15
CA VAL A 368 2.77 17.11 -8.56
C VAL A 368 2.38 16.64 -9.95
N ILE A 369 3.37 16.21 -10.71
CA ILE A 369 3.15 15.44 -11.94
C ILE A 369 3.70 14.02 -11.77
N GLY A 370 2.94 13.02 -12.24
CA GLY A 370 3.41 11.65 -12.41
C GLY A 370 3.07 11.16 -13.81
N ARG A 371 4.07 10.88 -14.65
CA ARG A 371 3.88 10.41 -16.04
C ARG A 371 5.01 9.47 -16.47
N PHE A 372 4.71 8.60 -17.43
CA PHE A 372 5.76 7.85 -18.12
C PHE A 372 6.55 8.73 -19.08
N LEU A 373 7.82 8.42 -19.30
CA LEU A 373 8.70 9.24 -20.15
C LEU A 373 8.28 9.23 -21.62
N ASN A 374 7.52 8.23 -22.08
CA ASN A 374 6.94 8.22 -23.43
C ASN A 374 5.65 9.06 -23.55
N GLU A 375 5.06 9.48 -22.44
CA GLU A 375 3.83 10.27 -22.40
C GLU A 375 4.12 11.76 -22.37
N SER A 376 3.11 12.57 -22.70
CA SER A 376 3.17 14.01 -22.48
C SER A 376 3.37 14.32 -20.99
N PRO A 377 4.26 15.27 -20.63
CA PRO A 377 4.96 16.21 -21.51
C PRO A 377 6.35 15.76 -21.99
N PHE A 378 6.82 14.59 -21.55
CA PHE A 378 8.17 14.12 -21.85
C PHE A 378 8.33 13.65 -23.30
N ASN A 379 7.31 12.97 -23.84
CA ASN A 379 7.19 12.56 -25.24
C ASN A 379 8.47 11.96 -25.85
N SER A 380 9.21 11.16 -25.06
CA SER A 380 10.54 10.68 -25.47
C SER A 380 10.52 9.70 -26.64
N GLY A 381 9.35 9.14 -26.98
CA GLY A 381 9.27 7.98 -27.87
C GLY A 381 9.96 6.76 -27.25
N SER A 382 10.38 5.81 -28.08
CA SER A 382 11.24 4.71 -27.61
C SER A 382 12.69 5.02 -27.97
N PHE A 383 13.59 4.91 -26.98
CA PHE A 383 15.03 5.13 -27.16
C PHE A 383 15.90 4.02 -26.57
N GLY A 384 15.29 2.93 -26.09
CA GLY A 384 16.02 1.87 -25.41
C GLY A 384 16.47 2.36 -24.04
N ALA A 385 17.78 2.58 -23.86
CA ALA A 385 18.38 2.98 -22.59
C ALA A 385 19.13 4.31 -22.72
N GLY A 386 19.09 5.11 -21.66
CA GLY A 386 19.64 6.46 -21.61
C GLY A 386 19.64 7.01 -20.19
N THR A 387 19.83 8.31 -20.06
CA THR A 387 19.57 9.04 -18.83
C THR A 387 18.55 10.14 -19.08
N PHE A 388 17.83 10.53 -18.03
CA PHE A 388 17.00 11.74 -18.03
C PHE A 388 17.59 12.73 -17.03
N THR A 389 17.83 13.96 -17.48
CA THR A 389 18.39 15.05 -16.67
C THR A 389 17.37 16.18 -16.58
N PHE A 390 17.20 16.75 -15.38
CA PHE A 390 16.37 17.93 -15.18
C PHE A 390 17.05 19.01 -14.35
N THR A 391 16.60 20.26 -14.56
CA THR A 391 16.85 21.42 -13.70
C THR A 391 15.54 22.14 -13.42
N SER A 392 15.39 22.75 -12.26
CA SER A 392 14.16 23.41 -11.81
C SER A 392 14.44 24.83 -11.31
N SER A 393 13.50 25.75 -11.54
CA SER A 393 13.58 27.14 -11.04
C SER A 393 13.38 27.27 -9.52
N VAL A 394 12.78 26.25 -8.90
CA VAL A 394 12.62 26.10 -7.44
C VAL A 394 12.88 24.65 -7.06
N ALA A 395 13.32 24.38 -5.83
CA ALA A 395 13.62 23.02 -5.41
C ALA A 395 12.38 22.10 -5.48
N VAL A 396 12.52 20.94 -6.12
CA VAL A 396 11.46 19.93 -6.30
C VAL A 396 11.90 18.58 -5.76
N SER A 397 10.95 17.79 -5.29
CA SER A 397 11.20 16.42 -4.84
C SER A 397 10.84 15.44 -5.96
N VAL A 398 11.69 14.44 -6.22
CA VAL A 398 11.57 13.56 -7.39
C VAL A 398 11.67 12.09 -7.00
N VAL A 399 10.85 11.25 -7.63
CA VAL A 399 10.96 9.79 -7.65
C VAL A 399 10.97 9.30 -9.09
N ALA A 400 11.83 8.34 -9.39
CA ALA A 400 11.83 7.62 -10.65
C ALA A 400 11.46 6.14 -10.41
N LEU A 401 10.54 5.62 -11.20
CA LEU A 401 10.10 4.23 -11.15
C LEU A 401 10.35 3.58 -12.49
N ARG A 402 10.92 2.37 -12.50
CA ARG A 402 10.98 1.52 -13.68
C ARG A 402 9.76 0.62 -13.69
N GLY A 403 8.90 0.78 -14.69
CA GLY A 403 7.78 -0.11 -14.96
C GLY A 403 8.16 -1.18 -15.95
N LEU A 404 7.92 -2.46 -15.63
CA LEU A 404 8.07 -3.58 -16.55
C LEU A 404 6.75 -4.33 -16.73
N THR A 405 6.33 -4.53 -17.97
CA THR A 405 5.26 -5.47 -18.30
C THR A 405 5.84 -6.86 -18.53
N ASN A 406 5.52 -7.80 -17.64
CA ASN A 406 6.03 -9.16 -17.72
C ASN A 406 5.32 -10.00 -18.79
N GLU A 407 5.70 -11.26 -18.92
CA GLU A 407 5.15 -12.22 -19.86
C GLU A 407 3.67 -12.55 -19.64
N ARG A 408 3.09 -12.18 -18.48
CA ARG A 408 1.66 -12.31 -18.16
C ARG A 408 0.86 -11.02 -18.44
N GLY A 409 1.50 -9.96 -18.93
CA GLY A 409 0.86 -8.65 -19.05
C GLY A 409 0.61 -7.98 -17.68
N GLU A 410 1.35 -8.38 -16.65
CA GLU A 410 1.33 -7.76 -15.33
C GLU A 410 2.37 -6.64 -15.25
N PHE A 411 2.03 -5.55 -14.57
CA PHE A 411 2.91 -4.38 -14.41
C PHE A 411 3.70 -4.47 -13.11
N LEU A 412 5.00 -4.65 -13.23
CA LEU A 412 5.97 -4.69 -12.13
C LEU A 412 6.63 -3.32 -11.98
N ILE A 413 6.93 -2.93 -10.74
CA ILE A 413 7.46 -1.61 -10.42
C ILE A 413 8.71 -1.77 -9.57
N THR A 414 9.75 -1.02 -9.90
CA THR A 414 10.89 -0.84 -8.99
C THR A 414 11.42 0.59 -9.00
N THR A 415 12.06 1.01 -7.93
CA THR A 415 12.56 2.39 -7.77
C THR A 415 13.93 2.55 -8.40
N LEU A 416 14.13 3.66 -9.12
CA LEU A 416 15.43 4.07 -9.67
C LEU A 416 16.01 5.24 -8.85
N PRO A 417 17.33 5.25 -8.56
CA PRO A 417 17.97 6.35 -7.85
C PRO A 417 17.90 7.66 -8.65
N VAL A 418 17.63 8.77 -7.95
CA VAL A 418 17.77 10.13 -8.46
C VAL A 418 19.10 10.69 -7.97
N SER A 419 20.04 10.95 -8.88
CA SER A 419 21.34 11.53 -8.55
C SER A 419 21.29 13.05 -8.64
N PRO A 420 21.51 13.80 -7.54
CA PRO A 420 21.70 15.25 -7.62
C PRO A 420 22.95 15.59 -8.45
N LEU A 421 22.88 16.64 -9.26
CA LEU A 421 24.03 17.06 -10.09
C LEU A 421 25.07 17.89 -9.30
N SER A 422 24.67 18.46 -8.17
CA SER A 422 25.51 19.28 -7.31
C SER A 422 26.38 18.48 -6.34
N ALA A 423 26.17 17.16 -6.24
CA ALA A 423 26.87 16.29 -5.29
C ALA A 423 28.08 15.62 -5.94
N ALA A 424 29.27 16.18 -5.72
CA ALA A 424 30.52 15.49 -6.01
C ALA A 424 31.01 14.75 -4.76
N VAL A 425 31.02 13.42 -4.79
CA VAL A 425 31.66 12.62 -3.74
C VAL A 425 32.68 11.69 -4.39
N GLY A 426 33.96 11.91 -4.08
CA GLY A 426 35.08 11.07 -4.52
C GLY A 426 35.18 9.73 -3.77
N GLN A 427 34.06 9.13 -3.39
CA GLN A 427 34.04 7.91 -2.59
C GLN A 427 33.48 6.73 -3.36
N ARG A 428 34.08 5.56 -3.17
CA ARG A 428 33.55 4.26 -3.62
C ARG A 428 32.11 4.04 -3.14
N VAL A 429 31.32 3.33 -3.94
CA VAL A 429 29.95 2.93 -3.60
C VAL A 429 29.81 1.41 -3.65
N VAL A 430 28.82 0.88 -2.93
CA VAL A 430 28.63 -0.55 -2.70
C VAL A 430 27.20 -0.92 -3.04
N PHE A 431 27.04 -2.04 -3.74
CA PHE A 431 25.77 -2.76 -3.77
C PHE A 431 25.84 -3.86 -2.71
N PRO A 432 25.13 -3.70 -1.58
CA PRO A 432 25.20 -4.64 -0.47
C PRO A 432 24.53 -5.99 -0.77
N GLN A 433 23.89 -6.18 -1.93
CA GLN A 433 23.28 -7.43 -2.36
C GLN A 433 23.29 -7.57 -3.88
N LEU A 434 23.56 -8.79 -4.36
CA LEU A 434 23.30 -9.26 -5.72
C LEU A 434 22.76 -10.70 -5.67
N ALA A 435 22.10 -11.14 -6.75
CA ALA A 435 21.73 -12.54 -6.94
C ALA A 435 21.91 -12.98 -8.40
N ASP A 436 22.46 -14.19 -8.61
CA ASP A 436 22.66 -14.80 -9.93
C ASP A 436 22.42 -16.31 -9.89
N GLY A 437 21.70 -16.86 -10.86
CA GLY A 437 21.35 -18.29 -10.92
C GLY A 437 20.10 -18.64 -10.12
N GLY A 438 19.64 -19.88 -10.22
CA GLY A 438 18.42 -20.35 -9.54
C GLY A 438 17.15 -19.58 -9.96
N GLY A 439 17.15 -18.99 -11.16
CA GLY A 439 16.10 -18.10 -11.67
C GLY A 439 16.38 -16.61 -11.49
N TRP A 440 17.47 -16.23 -10.80
CA TRP A 440 17.86 -14.83 -10.63
C TRP A 440 18.84 -14.35 -11.70
N THR A 441 18.66 -13.10 -12.13
CA THR A 441 19.64 -12.31 -12.89
C THR A 441 19.77 -10.93 -12.24
N THR A 442 20.95 -10.32 -12.28
CA THR A 442 21.15 -8.93 -11.84
C THR A 442 21.67 -8.07 -12.99
N GLN A 443 21.04 -6.92 -13.22
CA GLN A 443 21.52 -5.85 -14.09
C GLN A 443 22.13 -4.75 -13.24
N PHE A 444 23.38 -4.41 -13.50
CA PHE A 444 24.08 -3.28 -12.89
C PHE A 444 24.01 -2.09 -13.82
N VAL A 445 23.52 -0.97 -13.30
CA VAL A 445 23.50 0.31 -14.01
C VAL A 445 24.31 1.31 -13.21
N LEU A 446 25.26 1.97 -13.86
CA LEU A 446 26.02 3.09 -13.32
C LEU A 446 25.71 4.33 -14.14
N VAL A 447 25.30 5.41 -13.50
CA VAL A 447 24.93 6.69 -14.13
C VAL A 447 26.03 7.70 -13.82
N ASN A 448 26.49 8.40 -14.86
CA ASN A 448 27.44 9.49 -14.70
C ASN A 448 26.69 10.80 -14.39
N PRO A 449 26.79 11.35 -13.17
CA PRO A 449 26.16 12.61 -12.81
C PRO A 449 26.94 13.84 -13.29
N THR A 450 28.13 13.69 -13.85
CA THR A 450 29.00 14.82 -14.24
C THR A 450 29.00 15.07 -15.75
N ASP A 451 29.71 16.13 -16.13
CA ASP A 451 29.97 16.52 -17.52
C ASP A 451 31.32 16.01 -18.04
N ASP A 452 32.04 15.24 -17.22
CA ASP A 452 33.31 14.61 -17.55
C ASP A 452 33.14 13.11 -17.74
N VAL A 453 34.07 12.45 -18.45
CA VAL A 453 34.07 10.98 -18.56
C VAL A 453 34.35 10.36 -17.20
N LEU A 454 33.53 9.39 -16.78
CA LEU A 454 33.79 8.58 -15.58
C LEU A 454 34.37 7.21 -15.92
N SER A 455 35.44 6.79 -15.23
CA SER A 455 36.00 5.44 -15.34
C SER A 455 36.28 4.81 -13.98
N GLY A 456 36.41 3.49 -13.94
CA GLY A 456 36.72 2.74 -12.72
C GLY A 456 36.50 1.24 -12.87
N THR A 457 36.31 0.55 -11.75
CA THR A 457 36.07 -0.89 -11.68
C THR A 457 34.79 -1.25 -10.91
N VAL A 458 34.21 -2.39 -11.28
CA VAL A 458 33.14 -3.08 -10.55
C VAL A 458 33.70 -4.44 -10.13
N GLU A 459 33.74 -4.73 -8.84
CA GLU A 459 34.30 -5.95 -8.25
C GLU A 459 33.20 -6.74 -7.53
N PHE A 460 33.12 -8.05 -7.77
CA PHE A 460 32.13 -8.95 -7.16
C PHE A 460 32.78 -9.79 -6.06
N PHE A 461 32.13 -9.89 -4.89
CA PHE A 461 32.64 -10.65 -3.74
C PHE A 461 31.63 -11.69 -3.26
N GLU A 462 32.15 -12.86 -2.88
CA GLU A 462 31.36 -13.90 -2.22
C GLU A 462 30.98 -13.48 -0.79
N PRO A 463 30.03 -14.17 -0.13
CA PRO A 463 29.73 -13.90 1.27
C PRO A 463 30.91 -14.17 2.21
N GLY A 464 31.79 -15.12 1.85
CA GLY A 464 32.94 -15.50 2.67
C GLY A 464 32.59 -16.35 3.90
N THR A 465 31.40 -16.95 3.95
CA THR A 465 30.95 -17.78 5.08
C THR A 465 32.00 -18.84 5.46
N GLY A 466 32.40 -18.85 6.73
CA GLY A 466 33.41 -19.77 7.26
C GLY A 466 34.86 -19.43 6.93
N LYS A 467 35.13 -18.29 6.28
CA LYS A 467 36.48 -17.80 5.94
C LYS A 467 36.76 -16.46 6.62
N PRO A 468 38.04 -16.11 6.89
CA PRO A 468 38.40 -14.79 7.44
C PRO A 468 38.32 -13.66 6.40
N VAL A 469 38.45 -13.99 5.11
CA VAL A 469 38.39 -13.08 3.97
C VAL A 469 37.52 -13.74 2.89
N ALA A 470 36.63 -12.97 2.27
CA ALA A 470 35.84 -13.43 1.14
C ALA A 470 36.64 -13.45 -0.16
N ASP A 471 36.43 -14.50 -0.94
CA ASP A 471 37.01 -14.63 -2.28
C ASP A 471 36.23 -13.78 -3.29
N PRO A 472 36.87 -13.38 -4.42
CA PRO A 472 36.15 -12.79 -5.54
C PRO A 472 35.09 -13.75 -6.10
N LEU A 473 33.91 -13.22 -6.42
CA LEU A 473 32.79 -13.99 -6.99
C LEU A 473 32.88 -13.95 -8.53
N GLU A 474 33.28 -15.04 -9.18
CA GLU A 474 33.29 -15.11 -10.64
C GLU A 474 31.88 -15.28 -11.21
N LEU A 475 31.37 -14.31 -11.96
CA LEU A 475 30.06 -14.35 -12.60
C LEU A 475 30.21 -14.35 -14.12
N VAL A 476 29.26 -14.94 -14.85
CA VAL A 476 29.14 -14.73 -16.29
C VAL A 476 28.41 -13.41 -16.50
N VAL A 477 29.14 -12.36 -16.85
CA VAL A 477 28.60 -11.01 -17.09
C VAL A 477 28.86 -10.63 -18.54
N ASN A 478 27.80 -10.25 -19.26
CA ASN A 478 27.85 -9.95 -20.69
C ASN A 478 28.56 -11.07 -21.51
N GLY A 479 28.34 -12.33 -21.12
CA GLY A 479 28.92 -13.51 -21.78
C GLY A 479 30.37 -13.85 -21.39
N GLN A 480 30.99 -13.13 -20.44
CA GLN A 480 32.35 -13.40 -19.97
C GLN A 480 32.36 -13.77 -18.49
N THR A 481 33.10 -14.82 -18.13
CA THR A 481 33.34 -15.18 -16.72
C THR A 481 34.40 -14.25 -16.13
N ARG A 482 34.00 -13.38 -15.20
CA ARG A 482 34.89 -12.43 -14.52
C ARG A 482 34.40 -12.14 -13.10
N SER A 483 35.32 -11.81 -12.21
CA SER A 483 35.03 -11.23 -10.88
C SER A 483 35.25 -9.71 -10.83
N THR A 484 35.77 -9.13 -11.90
CA THR A 484 36.02 -7.69 -12.02
C THR A 484 35.75 -7.20 -13.44
N LEU A 485 35.08 -6.06 -13.55
CA LEU A 485 34.79 -5.35 -14.80
C LEU A 485 35.38 -3.94 -14.71
N THR A 486 35.82 -3.41 -15.85
CA THR A 486 36.12 -1.98 -15.99
C THR A 486 34.90 -1.27 -16.57
N TYR A 487 34.69 -0.03 -16.15
CA TYR A 487 33.68 0.84 -16.75
C TYR A 487 34.32 2.12 -17.29
N THR A 488 33.70 2.65 -18.33
CA THR A 488 33.92 4.01 -18.84
C THR A 488 32.55 4.53 -19.26
N ILE A 489 32.18 5.72 -18.78
CA ILE A 489 30.86 6.32 -18.95
C ILE A 489 31.07 7.71 -19.55
N ALA A 490 30.50 7.95 -20.73
CA ALA A 490 30.51 9.28 -21.33
C ALA A 490 29.83 10.31 -20.40
N PRO A 491 30.12 11.62 -20.55
CA PRO A 491 29.42 12.67 -19.82
C PRO A 491 27.91 12.45 -19.83
N ARG A 492 27.28 12.56 -18.66
CA ARG A 492 25.81 12.46 -18.50
C ARG A 492 25.17 11.14 -18.89
N SER A 493 25.97 10.15 -19.28
CA SER A 493 25.50 8.88 -19.80
C SER A 493 25.43 7.80 -18.70
N PHE A 494 25.36 6.53 -19.12
CA PHE A 494 25.27 5.37 -18.25
C PHE A 494 26.16 4.23 -18.75
N TRP A 495 26.46 3.29 -17.85
CA TRP A 495 27.06 1.99 -18.15
C TRP A 495 26.16 0.88 -17.62
N LEU A 496 26.11 -0.23 -18.35
CA LEU A 496 25.20 -1.34 -18.09
C LEU A 496 25.94 -2.67 -18.24
N ALA A 497 25.75 -3.55 -17.26
CA ALA A 497 26.17 -4.94 -17.36
C ALA A 497 25.11 -5.86 -16.75
N ALA A 498 24.94 -7.06 -17.31
CA ALA A 498 23.96 -8.02 -16.80
C ALA A 498 24.61 -9.39 -16.57
N THR A 499 24.27 -10.01 -15.43
CA THR A 499 24.63 -11.39 -15.15
C THR A 499 23.78 -12.34 -15.99
N ALA A 500 24.34 -13.50 -16.35
CA ALA A 500 23.66 -14.45 -17.23
C ALA A 500 22.57 -15.28 -16.53
N GLY A 501 22.61 -15.43 -15.20
CA GLY A 501 21.64 -16.21 -14.43
C GLY A 501 21.65 -17.70 -14.73
N THR A 502 22.72 -18.23 -15.35
CA THR A 502 22.74 -19.59 -15.92
C THR A 502 23.01 -20.69 -14.89
N SER A 503 23.49 -20.36 -13.70
CA SER A 503 23.72 -21.33 -12.63
C SER A 503 22.39 -21.93 -12.13
N ALA A 504 22.35 -23.24 -11.89
CA ALA A 504 21.17 -23.89 -11.30
C ALA A 504 20.95 -23.46 -9.83
N MET A 505 22.03 -23.18 -9.10
CA MET A 505 21.96 -22.66 -7.73
C MET A 505 22.03 -21.14 -7.72
N THR A 506 21.26 -20.52 -6.82
CA THR A 506 21.36 -19.09 -6.54
C THR A 506 22.69 -18.79 -5.85
N ARG A 507 23.43 -17.85 -6.42
CA ARG A 507 24.65 -17.27 -5.86
C ARG A 507 24.33 -15.86 -5.40
N VAL A 508 24.76 -15.52 -4.20
CA VAL A 508 24.59 -14.19 -3.59
C VAL A 508 25.95 -13.60 -3.25
N GLY A 509 26.01 -12.28 -3.14
CA GLY A 509 27.25 -11.57 -2.87
C GLY A 509 27.05 -10.06 -2.76
N SER A 510 28.16 -9.35 -2.64
CA SER A 510 28.18 -7.88 -2.69
C SER A 510 29.03 -7.39 -3.87
N VAL A 511 28.82 -6.12 -4.25
CA VAL A 511 29.56 -5.50 -5.35
C VAL A 511 30.16 -4.18 -4.90
N ARG A 512 31.44 -3.98 -5.21
CA ARG A 512 32.17 -2.73 -4.94
C ARG A 512 32.43 -1.99 -6.24
N VAL A 513 32.07 -0.70 -6.28
CA VAL A 513 32.35 0.19 -7.40
C VAL A 513 33.42 1.19 -6.98
N THR A 514 34.58 1.12 -7.63
CA THR A 514 35.75 1.93 -7.31
C THR A 514 36.08 2.84 -8.49
N PRO A 515 35.93 4.17 -8.37
CA PRO A 515 36.32 5.09 -9.43
C PRO A 515 37.85 5.12 -9.62
N SER A 516 38.29 5.39 -10.86
CA SER A 516 39.69 5.67 -11.17
C SER A 516 40.19 6.91 -10.40
N SER A 517 41.50 7.02 -10.21
CA SER A 517 42.11 8.21 -9.60
C SER A 517 41.66 9.47 -10.35
N SER A 518 41.23 10.51 -9.62
CA SER A 518 40.64 11.78 -10.12
C SER A 518 39.16 11.77 -10.53
N ASN A 519 38.50 10.61 -10.53
CA ASN A 519 37.07 10.50 -10.85
C ASN A 519 36.22 10.43 -9.57
N THR A 520 34.98 10.92 -9.65
CA THR A 520 33.94 10.65 -8.65
C THR A 520 33.28 9.30 -8.92
N ALA A 521 32.64 8.71 -7.91
CA ALA A 521 31.85 7.50 -8.15
C ALA A 521 30.57 7.84 -8.92
N PRO A 522 30.15 6.98 -9.85
CA PRO A 522 28.84 7.08 -10.48
C PRO A 522 27.73 6.81 -9.45
N SER A 523 26.52 7.33 -9.72
CA SER A 523 25.31 6.81 -9.07
C SER A 523 25.02 5.42 -9.62
N GLY A 524 24.44 4.51 -8.84
CA GLY A 524 24.25 3.14 -9.30
C GLY A 524 22.98 2.48 -8.79
N VAL A 525 22.45 1.54 -9.58
CA VAL A 525 21.38 0.62 -9.18
C VAL A 525 21.69 -0.79 -9.69
N ALA A 526 21.52 -1.79 -8.82
CA ALA A 526 21.50 -3.20 -9.18
C ALA A 526 20.03 -3.64 -9.24
N ILE A 527 19.53 -3.94 -10.43
CA ILE A 527 18.15 -4.39 -10.68
C ILE A 527 18.20 -5.90 -10.80
N PHE A 528 17.77 -6.62 -9.76
CA PHE A 528 17.64 -8.06 -9.84
C PHE A 528 16.21 -8.47 -10.22
N SER A 529 16.12 -9.52 -11.02
CA SER A 529 14.89 -10.09 -11.56
C SER A 529 14.84 -11.57 -11.20
N PHE A 530 13.69 -12.03 -10.71
CA PHE A 530 13.45 -13.45 -10.48
C PHE A 530 12.46 -13.99 -11.50
N ARG A 531 12.87 -15.08 -12.17
CA ARG A 531 12.04 -15.80 -13.14
C ARG A 531 11.65 -17.16 -12.60
N ARG A 532 10.35 -17.46 -12.68
CA ARG A 532 9.80 -18.78 -12.39
C ARG A 532 9.04 -19.28 -13.60
N SER A 533 9.45 -20.44 -14.12
CA SER A 533 8.84 -21.07 -15.30
C SER A 533 8.72 -20.11 -16.51
N GLY A 534 9.77 -19.31 -16.75
CA GLY A 534 9.84 -18.36 -17.87
C GLY A 534 9.20 -16.99 -17.60
N ILE A 535 8.48 -16.81 -16.50
CA ILE A 535 7.78 -15.56 -16.14
C ILE A 535 8.62 -14.75 -15.15
N VAL A 536 8.85 -13.46 -15.42
CA VAL A 536 9.37 -12.54 -14.39
C VAL A 536 8.30 -12.32 -13.33
N VAL A 537 8.56 -12.75 -12.11
CA VAL A 537 7.62 -12.61 -10.99
C VAL A 537 7.94 -11.40 -10.11
N THR A 538 9.19 -10.97 -10.06
CA THR A 538 9.60 -9.76 -9.31
C THR A 538 10.82 -9.10 -9.94
N GLU A 539 10.87 -7.77 -9.84
CA GLU A 539 12.07 -6.96 -10.09
C GLU A 539 12.28 -5.98 -8.95
N SER A 540 13.52 -5.82 -8.52
CA SER A 540 13.85 -4.94 -7.39
C SER A 540 15.22 -4.29 -7.56
N GLY A 541 15.28 -2.97 -7.35
CA GLY A 541 16.47 -2.14 -7.50
C GLY A 541 17.15 -1.85 -6.17
N VAL A 542 18.40 -2.27 -6.01
CA VAL A 542 19.27 -1.89 -4.89
C VAL A 542 20.13 -0.71 -5.33
N ALA A 543 19.89 0.45 -4.74
CA ALA A 543 20.76 1.61 -4.96
C ALA A 543 22.18 1.34 -4.42
N ALA A 544 23.19 1.76 -5.17
CA ALA A 544 24.56 1.82 -4.67
C ALA A 544 24.62 2.87 -3.56
N MET A 545 25.34 2.57 -2.48
CA MET A 545 25.45 3.47 -1.35
C MET A 545 26.89 3.55 -0.82
N PRO A 546 27.29 4.68 -0.21
CA PRO A 546 28.55 4.75 0.51
C PRO A 546 28.53 3.81 1.73
N SER A 547 29.71 3.40 2.18
CA SER A 547 29.83 2.67 3.43
C SER A 547 29.66 3.60 4.64
N GLY A 548 29.28 3.03 5.78
CA GLY A 548 29.06 3.71 7.04
C GLY A 548 29.46 2.84 8.22
N SER A 549 29.32 3.37 9.43
CA SER A 549 29.58 2.63 10.67
C SER A 549 28.31 2.18 11.37
N ALA A 550 27.15 2.75 11.02
CA ALA A 550 25.87 2.37 11.58
C ALA A 550 24.72 2.66 10.59
N PHE A 551 23.71 1.78 10.60
CA PHE A 551 22.54 1.86 9.73
C PHE A 551 21.26 1.54 10.52
N ARG A 552 20.15 2.18 10.16
CA ARG A 552 18.80 1.82 10.63
C ARG A 552 17.92 1.40 9.47
N LEU A 553 17.07 0.40 9.67
CA LEU A 553 16.04 0.03 8.70
C LEU A 553 14.76 -0.42 9.42
N PHE A 554 13.63 -0.15 8.78
CA PHE A 554 12.35 -0.73 9.18
C PHE A 554 12.34 -2.22 8.84
N VAL A 555 11.82 -3.03 9.76
CA VAL A 555 11.69 -4.47 9.57
C VAL A 555 10.29 -4.92 9.96
N GLU A 556 9.81 -5.94 9.26
CA GLU A 556 8.50 -6.52 9.49
C GLU A 556 8.46 -8.00 9.11
N SER A 557 7.56 -8.72 9.77
CA SER A 557 7.22 -10.11 9.47
C SER A 557 5.74 -10.36 9.73
N SER A 558 5.13 -11.24 8.95
CA SER A 558 3.76 -11.71 9.18
C SER A 558 3.57 -13.11 8.61
N GLY A 559 2.83 -13.97 9.33
CA GLY A 559 2.52 -15.33 8.88
C GLY A 559 3.74 -16.25 8.82
N SER A 560 3.55 -17.45 8.26
CA SER A 560 4.51 -18.55 8.26
C SER A 560 5.41 -18.52 7.02
N PHE A 561 6.23 -17.47 6.92
CA PHE A 561 7.07 -17.19 5.74
C PHE A 561 7.97 -18.37 5.32
N ASN A 562 8.58 -19.09 6.27
CA ASN A 562 9.45 -20.23 5.98
C ASN A 562 8.73 -21.39 5.27
N THR A 563 7.41 -21.48 5.41
CA THR A 563 6.58 -22.50 4.74
C THR A 563 6.01 -22.06 3.40
N GLY A 564 6.25 -20.80 3.00
CA GLY A 564 5.67 -20.22 1.79
C GLY A 564 4.17 -19.95 1.91
N GLU A 565 3.69 -19.63 3.11
CA GLU A 565 2.29 -19.30 3.36
C GLU A 565 1.86 -18.09 2.51
N SER A 566 0.68 -18.18 1.90
CA SER A 566 0.12 -17.08 1.10
C SER A 566 -0.07 -15.83 1.94
N GLY A 567 0.35 -14.66 1.44
CA GLY A 567 0.29 -13.39 2.15
C GLY A 567 1.40 -13.19 3.19
N SER A 568 2.19 -14.24 3.50
CA SER A 568 3.26 -14.15 4.48
C SER A 568 4.41 -13.24 4.02
N LEU A 569 5.09 -12.68 5.00
CA LEU A 569 6.08 -11.65 4.81
C LEU A 569 7.25 -11.80 5.77
N GLN A 570 8.46 -11.51 5.29
CA GLN A 570 9.62 -11.35 6.15
C GLN A 570 10.67 -10.42 5.54
N THR A 571 11.21 -9.52 6.35
CA THR A 571 12.39 -8.73 5.96
C THR A 571 13.66 -9.58 5.97
N GLY A 572 14.33 -9.65 4.82
CA GLY A 572 15.73 -10.03 4.67
C GLY A 572 16.66 -8.84 4.84
N ILE A 573 17.86 -9.08 5.34
CA ILE A 573 18.87 -8.06 5.60
C ILE A 573 20.18 -8.54 4.97
N ALA A 574 20.76 -7.71 4.11
CA ALA A 574 22.07 -7.94 3.52
C ALA A 574 23.06 -6.87 3.99
N ILE A 575 24.20 -7.31 4.50
CA ILE A 575 25.25 -6.49 5.10
C ILE A 575 26.57 -6.84 4.43
N ALA A 576 27.15 -5.91 3.69
CA ALA A 576 28.46 -6.06 3.08
C ALA A 576 29.53 -5.42 3.98
N ASN A 577 30.59 -6.16 4.28
CA ASN A 577 31.79 -5.63 4.91
C ASN A 577 32.78 -5.22 3.81
N VAL A 578 33.06 -3.92 3.71
CA VAL A 578 34.03 -3.39 2.73
C VAL A 578 35.44 -3.24 3.27
N ALA A 579 35.67 -3.56 4.54
CA ALA A 579 36.98 -3.52 5.15
C ALA A 579 37.83 -4.73 4.74
N GLU A 580 39.14 -4.54 4.82
CA GLU A 580 40.16 -5.57 4.56
C GLU A 580 40.35 -6.53 5.76
N THR A 581 39.56 -6.34 6.83
CA THR A 581 39.54 -7.17 8.03
C THR A 581 38.10 -7.57 8.36
N SER A 582 37.93 -8.67 9.11
CA SER A 582 36.62 -9.03 9.66
C SER A 582 36.07 -7.93 10.56
N VAL A 583 34.76 -7.71 10.52
CA VAL A 583 34.08 -6.67 11.29
C VAL A 583 33.05 -7.32 12.22
N VAL A 584 33.09 -6.92 13.49
CA VAL A 584 32.04 -7.26 14.46
C VAL A 584 30.92 -6.22 14.35
N LEU A 585 29.70 -6.72 14.24
CA LEU A 585 28.48 -5.93 14.17
C LEU A 585 27.64 -6.17 15.41
N SER A 586 27.10 -5.09 15.97
CA SER A 586 26.06 -5.14 16.99
C SER A 586 24.71 -4.79 16.35
N LEU A 587 23.72 -5.66 16.56
CA LEU A 587 22.37 -5.56 16.04
C LEU A 587 21.40 -5.33 17.19
N GLU A 588 20.65 -4.23 17.12
CA GLU A 588 19.69 -3.81 18.13
C GLU A 588 18.31 -3.72 17.49
N LEU A 589 17.39 -4.60 17.89
CA LEU A 589 16.02 -4.65 17.39
C LEU A 589 15.08 -4.00 18.40
N THR A 590 14.23 -3.09 17.93
CA THR A 590 13.19 -2.42 18.72
C THR A 590 11.81 -2.56 18.09
N THR A 591 10.76 -2.53 18.91
CA THR A 591 9.37 -2.36 18.45
C THR A 591 9.15 -0.95 17.88
N LEU A 592 8.01 -0.71 17.23
CA LEU A 592 7.62 0.65 16.80
C LEU A 592 7.61 1.67 17.94
N ALA A 593 7.32 1.24 19.16
CA ALA A 593 7.35 2.07 20.37
C ALA A 593 8.78 2.28 20.94
N GLY A 594 9.83 1.83 20.24
CA GLY A 594 11.22 1.95 20.70
C GLY A 594 11.61 0.98 21.82
N THR A 595 10.74 0.03 22.18
CA THR A 595 11.04 -0.98 23.21
C THR A 595 12.02 -2.01 22.65
N PRO A 596 13.11 -2.38 23.35
CA PRO A 596 14.00 -3.45 22.92
C PRO A 596 13.26 -4.77 22.72
N ALA A 597 13.49 -5.42 21.58
CA ALA A 597 12.90 -6.69 21.17
C ALA A 597 13.95 -7.78 20.93
N GLY A 598 15.22 -7.40 20.72
CA GLY A 598 16.31 -8.36 20.56
C GLY A 598 17.67 -7.69 20.44
N LEU A 599 18.72 -8.45 20.76
CA LEU A 599 20.12 -8.06 20.57
C LEU A 599 20.91 -9.23 19.99
N ALA A 600 21.84 -8.92 19.08
CA ALA A 600 22.74 -9.90 18.49
C ALA A 600 24.10 -9.29 18.18
N ASP A 601 25.16 -10.09 18.31
CA ASP A 601 26.46 -9.77 17.75
C ASP A 601 26.80 -10.78 16.65
N VAL A 602 27.24 -10.28 15.50
CA VAL A 602 27.65 -11.13 14.36
C VAL A 602 28.96 -10.65 13.78
N VAL A 603 29.72 -11.58 13.21
CA VAL A 603 31.00 -11.28 12.55
C VAL A 603 30.81 -11.42 11.05
N VAL A 604 31.23 -10.39 10.29
CA VAL A 604 31.25 -10.43 8.83
C VAL A 604 32.72 -10.49 8.36
N PRO A 605 33.11 -11.50 7.56
CA PRO A 605 34.47 -11.64 7.03
C PRO A 605 34.96 -10.40 6.28
N ALA A 606 36.28 -10.23 6.16
CA ALA A 606 36.86 -9.16 5.33
C ALA A 606 36.35 -9.26 3.90
N ARG A 607 35.91 -8.14 3.30
CA ARG A 607 35.28 -8.07 1.96
C ARG A 607 34.01 -8.93 1.80
N GLY A 608 33.55 -9.56 2.87
CA GLY A 608 32.47 -10.53 2.85
C GLY A 608 31.09 -9.90 3.00
N GLN A 609 30.11 -10.78 3.15
CA GLN A 609 28.71 -10.39 3.24
C GLN A 609 27.97 -11.34 4.19
N LEU A 610 26.98 -10.80 4.89
CA LEU A 610 25.96 -11.55 5.59
C LEU A 610 24.60 -11.22 5.00
N ALA A 611 23.85 -12.23 4.54
CA ALA A 611 22.50 -12.06 3.98
C ALA A 611 21.56 -13.08 4.63
N LEU A 612 20.67 -12.61 5.52
CA LEU A 612 19.81 -13.44 6.35
C LEU A 612 18.40 -12.84 6.47
N PHE A 613 17.38 -13.67 6.66
CA PHE A 613 16.07 -13.21 7.13
C PHE A 613 16.13 -12.76 8.58
N LEU A 614 15.24 -11.84 8.97
CA LEU A 614 15.18 -11.28 10.32
C LEU A 614 15.22 -12.38 11.41
N ASN A 615 14.40 -13.42 11.26
CA ASN A 615 14.32 -14.53 12.22
C ASN A 615 15.52 -15.50 12.20
N GLN A 616 16.46 -15.34 11.26
CA GLN A 616 17.68 -16.16 11.16
C GLN A 616 18.86 -15.55 11.91
N PHE A 617 18.77 -14.28 12.33
CA PHE A 617 19.79 -13.69 13.18
C PHE A 617 19.74 -14.31 14.59
N PRO A 618 20.89 -14.56 15.22
CA PRO A 618 20.94 -14.98 16.62
C PRO A 618 20.14 -14.01 17.50
N GLY A 619 19.34 -14.52 18.43
CA GLY A 619 18.53 -13.68 19.32
C GLY A 619 17.20 -13.16 18.74
N PHE A 620 16.92 -13.35 17.44
CA PHE A 620 15.66 -12.92 16.79
C PHE A 620 14.74 -14.09 16.38
N SER A 621 15.05 -15.33 16.79
CA SER A 621 14.30 -16.52 16.37
C SER A 621 12.93 -16.69 17.03
N VAL A 622 12.65 -15.94 18.10
CA VAL A 622 11.42 -16.06 18.92
C VAL A 622 10.56 -14.80 18.83
N LEU A 623 10.58 -14.12 17.69
CA LEU A 623 9.71 -12.98 17.45
C LEU A 623 8.24 -13.42 17.32
N PRO A 624 7.26 -12.56 17.67
CA PRO A 624 5.85 -12.84 17.42
C PRO A 624 5.58 -13.13 15.94
N SER A 625 4.53 -13.89 15.65
CA SER A 625 4.11 -14.25 14.28
C SER A 625 3.81 -13.06 13.38
N SER A 626 3.49 -11.90 13.99
CA SER A 626 3.46 -10.60 13.34
C SER A 626 4.34 -9.63 14.12
N PHE A 627 5.30 -9.00 13.46
CA PHE A 627 6.22 -8.05 14.07
C PHE A 627 6.44 -6.86 13.14
N GLN A 628 6.52 -5.66 13.72
CA GLN A 628 6.99 -4.45 13.05
C GLN A 628 7.90 -3.68 14.01
N GLY A 629 9.00 -3.15 13.49
CA GLY A 629 10.01 -2.52 14.31
C GLY A 629 11.12 -1.83 13.53
N ALA A 630 12.15 -1.42 14.25
CA ALA A 630 13.37 -0.88 13.68
C ALA A 630 14.55 -1.76 14.07
N LEU A 631 15.41 -2.07 13.10
CA LEU A 631 16.70 -2.72 13.32
C LEU A 631 17.79 -1.67 13.17
N ARG A 632 18.66 -1.56 14.18
CA ARG A 632 19.92 -0.81 14.10
C ARG A 632 21.08 -1.78 14.00
N ILE A 633 21.98 -1.54 13.04
CA ILE A 633 23.18 -2.34 12.79
C ILE A 633 24.36 -1.41 12.92
N SER A 634 25.33 -1.69 13.79
CA SER A 634 26.47 -0.80 14.01
C SER A 634 27.78 -1.53 14.24
N THR A 635 28.89 -0.84 13.99
CA THR A 635 30.24 -1.32 14.27
C THR A 635 31.13 -0.17 14.73
N SER A 636 32.17 -0.51 15.51
CA SER A 636 33.23 0.44 15.88
C SER A 636 34.22 0.70 14.75
N THR A 637 34.23 -0.13 13.69
CA THR A 637 35.13 0.06 12.54
C THR A 637 34.60 1.16 11.62
N PRO A 638 35.32 2.27 11.42
CA PRO A 638 34.80 3.41 10.66
C PRO A 638 34.50 3.06 9.20
N ALA A 639 33.30 3.44 8.72
CA ALA A 639 32.89 3.31 7.32
C ALA A 639 33.10 1.90 6.73
N ALA A 640 32.88 0.87 7.55
CA ALA A 640 33.23 -0.51 7.20
C ALA A 640 32.09 -1.30 6.56
N ILE A 641 30.84 -0.85 6.66
CA ILE A 641 29.69 -1.64 6.21
C ILE A 641 28.75 -0.88 5.27
N SER A 642 28.03 -1.63 4.44
CA SER A 642 26.89 -1.16 3.65
C SER A 642 25.72 -2.14 3.89
N VAL A 643 24.49 -1.62 3.99
CA VAL A 643 23.32 -2.39 4.43
C VAL A 643 22.14 -2.13 3.51
N ILE A 644 21.37 -3.17 3.19
CA ILE A 644 20.06 -3.05 2.55
C ILE A 644 19.07 -4.03 3.17
N GLY A 645 17.81 -3.63 3.28
CA GLY A 645 16.70 -4.52 3.60
C GLY A 645 15.99 -5.00 2.33
N LEU A 646 15.40 -6.19 2.40
CA LEU A 646 14.60 -6.77 1.33
C LEU A 646 13.31 -7.29 1.95
N ARG A 647 12.18 -6.65 1.67
CA ARG A 647 10.85 -7.13 2.01
C ARG A 647 10.51 -8.31 1.10
N GLY A 648 10.62 -9.52 1.62
CA GLY A 648 10.22 -10.75 0.93
C GLY A 648 8.77 -11.08 1.24
N ARG A 649 7.98 -11.45 0.22
CA ARG A 649 6.57 -11.81 0.38
C ARG A 649 6.20 -12.98 -0.50
N TYR A 650 5.37 -13.88 0.01
CA TYR A 650 4.62 -14.82 -0.83
C TYR A 650 3.23 -14.24 -1.10
N ASN A 651 2.90 -14.00 -2.36
CA ASN A 651 1.57 -13.50 -2.70
C ASN A 651 0.51 -14.63 -2.69
N GLU A 652 -0.69 -14.31 -3.13
CA GLU A 652 -1.86 -15.19 -3.19
C GLU A 652 -1.66 -16.39 -4.13
N ARG A 653 -0.65 -16.34 -5.01
CA ARG A 653 -0.22 -17.46 -5.88
C ARG A 653 0.99 -18.21 -5.36
N ARG A 654 1.52 -17.83 -4.19
CA ARG A 654 2.82 -18.27 -3.66
C ARG A 654 3.98 -17.97 -4.63
N ASP A 655 3.87 -16.90 -5.41
CA ASP A 655 5.02 -16.31 -6.09
C ASP A 655 5.85 -15.55 -5.02
N PHE A 656 7.18 -15.69 -5.07
CA PHE A 656 8.09 -15.00 -4.17
C PHE A 656 8.42 -13.62 -4.74
N LEU A 657 7.87 -12.58 -4.11
CA LEU A 657 8.08 -11.18 -4.44
C LEU A 657 9.13 -10.57 -3.52
N VAL A 658 9.87 -9.60 -4.06
CA VAL A 658 10.88 -8.85 -3.30
C VAL A 658 10.76 -7.37 -3.60
N ALA A 659 10.72 -6.56 -2.54
CA ALA A 659 10.86 -5.10 -2.59
C ALA A 659 12.04 -4.66 -1.71
N THR A 660 12.96 -3.86 -2.22
CA THR A 660 14.10 -3.35 -1.42
C THR A 660 13.64 -2.30 -0.43
N THR A 661 13.98 -2.43 0.85
CA THR A 661 13.75 -1.41 1.87
C THR A 661 15.07 -0.68 2.19
N PRO A 662 15.13 0.65 2.01
CA PRO A 662 16.36 1.42 2.20
C PRO A 662 16.83 1.36 3.65
N ALA A 663 18.15 1.23 3.85
CA ALA A 663 18.77 1.41 5.15
C ALA A 663 19.35 2.83 5.26
N VAL A 664 19.02 3.51 6.35
CA VAL A 664 19.46 4.87 6.67
C VAL A 664 20.86 4.82 7.25
N ASN A 665 21.85 5.35 6.52
CA ASN A 665 23.21 5.47 7.02
C ASN A 665 23.27 6.56 8.11
N GLU A 666 23.57 6.17 9.36
CA GLU A 666 23.63 7.11 10.49
C GLU A 666 24.83 8.08 10.41
N SER A 667 25.80 7.80 9.53
CA SER A 667 26.94 8.68 9.30
C SER A 667 26.60 9.86 8.37
N VAL A 668 25.44 9.83 7.72
CA VAL A 668 24.94 10.90 6.85
C VAL A 668 23.96 11.76 7.63
N ALA A 669 24.19 13.08 7.63
CA ALA A 669 23.28 14.01 8.28
C ALA A 669 21.89 13.96 7.63
N SER A 670 20.85 13.86 8.46
CA SER A 670 19.46 14.00 7.99
C SER A 670 19.25 15.38 7.35
N PRO A 671 18.46 15.47 6.27
CA PRO A 671 18.08 16.75 5.69
C PRO A 671 17.42 17.66 6.73
N ALA A 672 17.78 18.95 6.69
CA ALA A 672 17.06 19.99 7.42
C ALA A 672 15.80 20.39 6.63
N GLY A 673 14.69 20.65 7.34
CA GLY A 673 13.44 21.08 6.73
C GLY A 673 12.57 19.93 6.21
N GLU A 674 11.61 20.28 5.36
CA GLU A 674 10.58 19.39 4.83
C GLU A 674 11.18 18.31 3.89
N THR A 675 10.72 17.07 4.03
CA THR A 675 10.98 15.97 3.09
C THR A 675 9.66 15.46 2.53
N LEU A 676 9.68 14.85 1.36
CA LEU A 676 8.45 14.44 0.67
C LEU A 676 8.51 12.96 0.27
N PHE A 677 7.35 12.30 0.29
CA PHE A 677 7.08 11.17 -0.58
C PHE A 677 6.61 11.74 -1.91
N PRO A 678 7.46 11.79 -2.95
CA PRO A 678 7.25 12.67 -4.11
C PRO A 678 6.08 12.24 -5.00
N TYR A 679 5.63 11.00 -4.83
CA TYR A 679 4.46 10.45 -5.47
C TYR A 679 3.82 9.45 -4.53
N ILE A 680 2.49 9.35 -4.55
CA ILE A 680 1.69 8.37 -3.80
C ILE A 680 0.51 7.93 -4.66
N ALA A 681 0.00 6.72 -4.41
CA ALA A 681 -1.17 6.18 -5.11
C ALA A 681 -2.06 5.35 -4.16
N GLU A 682 -3.37 5.52 -4.29
CA GLU A 682 -4.39 4.72 -3.62
C GLU A 682 -5.50 4.37 -4.62
N GLY A 683 -6.05 3.14 -4.56
CA GLY A 683 -7.17 2.73 -5.39
C GLY A 683 -6.80 2.26 -6.79
N GLY A 684 -7.77 1.69 -7.52
CA GLY A 684 -7.49 1.02 -8.80
C GLY A 684 -6.48 -0.13 -8.68
N GLY A 685 -6.46 -0.80 -7.52
CA GLY A 685 -5.51 -1.85 -7.17
C GLY A 685 -4.27 -1.37 -6.39
N TYR A 686 -4.06 -0.06 -6.25
CA TYR A 686 -2.91 0.47 -5.50
C TYR A 686 -3.20 0.65 -4.00
N THR A 687 -2.20 0.32 -3.19
CA THR A 687 -2.09 0.72 -1.78
C THR A 687 -0.72 1.37 -1.54
N THR A 688 -0.65 2.38 -0.69
CA THR A 688 0.61 2.95 -0.21
C THR A 688 0.73 2.76 1.29
N GLN A 689 1.74 2.04 1.75
CA GLN A 689 2.17 2.03 3.14
C GLN A 689 3.18 3.16 3.35
N PHE A 690 3.07 3.90 4.44
CA PHE A 690 4.01 4.94 4.83
C PHE A 690 4.68 4.55 6.14
N ILE A 691 6.00 4.65 6.15
CA ILE A 691 6.82 4.37 7.32
C ILE A 691 7.66 5.61 7.59
N LEU A 692 7.67 6.08 8.84
CA LEU A 692 8.57 7.12 9.33
C LEU A 692 9.32 6.58 10.56
N SER A 693 10.61 6.86 10.66
CA SER A 693 11.47 6.33 11.70
C SER A 693 12.37 7.40 12.31
N SER A 694 12.78 7.16 13.55
CA SER A 694 13.70 8.04 14.28
C SER A 694 14.95 8.39 13.46
N PRO A 695 15.32 9.69 13.38
CA PRO A 695 16.53 10.09 12.70
C PRO A 695 17.78 9.56 13.43
N PRO A 696 18.92 9.39 12.74
CA PRO A 696 20.18 8.88 13.29
C PRO A 696 20.65 9.49 14.61
N ALA A 697 20.30 10.75 14.88
CA ALA A 697 20.72 11.48 16.09
C ALA A 697 20.12 10.97 17.41
N GLY A 698 19.33 9.89 17.38
CA GLY A 698 18.84 9.26 18.60
C GLY A 698 17.72 10.06 19.27
N ARG A 699 16.84 10.71 18.49
CA ARG A 699 15.84 11.64 19.02
C ARG A 699 14.42 11.21 18.67
N ALA A 700 13.51 11.46 19.60
CA ALA A 700 12.08 11.42 19.33
C ALA A 700 11.74 12.44 18.24
N SER A 701 10.75 12.12 17.41
CA SER A 701 10.24 13.03 16.39
C SER A 701 8.72 13.03 16.39
N SER A 702 8.14 14.19 16.10
CA SER A 702 6.71 14.36 15.90
C SER A 702 6.42 15.45 14.90
N GLY A 703 5.27 15.36 14.26
CA GLY A 703 4.91 16.26 13.18
C GLY A 703 3.65 15.82 12.46
N TRP A 704 3.54 16.27 11.21
CA TRP A 704 2.43 15.98 10.33
C TRP A 704 2.94 15.37 9.03
N LEU A 705 2.28 14.31 8.59
CA LEU A 705 2.27 13.94 7.19
C LEU A 705 1.05 14.61 6.54
N ARG A 706 1.26 15.40 5.49
CA ARG A 706 0.20 16.12 4.77
C ARG A 706 0.12 15.63 3.33
N PHE A 707 -1.08 15.38 2.84
CA PHE A 707 -1.31 14.81 1.51
C PHE A 707 -1.85 15.89 0.57
N TYR A 708 -1.34 15.89 -0.67
CA TYR A 708 -1.67 16.89 -1.67
C TYR A 708 -2.01 16.22 -3.01
N THR A 709 -3.05 16.76 -3.66
CA THR A 709 -3.48 16.38 -5.02
C THR A 709 -2.49 16.89 -6.07
N SER A 710 -2.66 16.47 -7.33
CA SER A 710 -1.86 17.00 -8.45
C SER A 710 -1.96 18.52 -8.65
N SER A 711 -3.07 19.13 -8.23
CA SER A 711 -3.28 20.58 -8.28
C SER A 711 -2.87 21.32 -7.00
N GLY A 712 -2.38 20.60 -5.99
CA GLY A 712 -1.91 21.17 -4.73
C GLY A 712 -2.98 21.47 -3.69
N LEU A 713 -4.21 21.00 -3.91
CA LEU A 713 -5.25 20.96 -2.88
C LEU A 713 -5.00 19.81 -1.89
N PRO A 714 -5.50 19.88 -0.64
CA PRO A 714 -5.44 18.76 0.29
C PRO A 714 -6.06 17.49 -0.31
N LEU A 715 -5.36 16.37 -0.20
CA LEU A 715 -5.80 15.07 -0.70
C LEU A 715 -6.28 14.19 0.44
N ASN A 716 -7.56 13.83 0.45
CA ASN A 716 -8.13 12.93 1.44
C ASN A 716 -7.82 11.46 1.08
N LEU A 717 -7.08 10.76 1.95
CA LEU A 717 -6.76 9.33 1.79
C LEU A 717 -7.49 8.50 2.85
N SER A 718 -7.89 7.28 2.48
CA SER A 718 -8.48 6.33 3.43
C SER A 718 -7.36 5.53 4.07
N LEU A 719 -7.16 5.66 5.38
CA LEU A 719 -6.00 5.09 6.09
C LEU A 719 -6.41 4.01 7.10
N LYS A 720 -5.52 3.04 7.33
CA LYS A 720 -5.61 1.97 8.33
C LYS A 720 -4.29 1.74 9.05
#